data_AF-E4X4Z4-F1
#
_entry.id   AF-E4X4Z4-F1
#
_cell.length_a   1.000
_cell.length_b   1.000
_cell.length_c   1.000
_cell.angle_alpha   90.00
_cell.angle_beta   90.00
_cell.angle_gamma   90.00
#
_symmetry.space_group_name_H-M   'P 1'
#
loop_
_entity.id
_entity.type
_entity.pdbx_description
1 polymer ?
#
loop_
_entity_poly.entity_id
_entity_poly.type
_entity_poly.pdbx_seq_one_letter_code
_entity_poly.pdbx_strand_id
1 'polypeptide(L)'
;MIRPTPKYTQLFIDNEWVNAVSGKTFGTYDPTNGKKICDVAEGAEADVDLAVQAATRAFAQKSEWRQMDPSKRGLLLHKLADLMEEHRVELASLETYDNGKPYMMSYAADLELSIKCYRYYAGWADKHHGKTIPIDGDFFSMTLHEPVGVCGQIIPWNFPLLMQAWKLGPALALGNTIVMKPAEQTPLTALFVCELIKQAGFPKGVVNMVPGFGPTAGAAISSHKGIDKVAFTGSGEVGKLVMRDAAMSNMKTVTLELGGKSPNIILNDADLDYAVEQAHFALFFNMGQCCCAGSRTYVQEDIYDEFVRRSVERAQQRTVGDPWSLTNEQGPQVDEDQYKKILALIETGKKEGAKLECGGAADGSEGYFIKPTIFSDVDDSMTIAREEIFGPVMQIMKFKTLDEVIERGNDSDFGLAAAVYTKDLENAFYLAKNLRAGSMWVNCYDVFSAGSPFGGFKSQIRDEMAMKMREMEQVAASTVQREVGLGMKERHVEQLAEDYRLEIHEMKAKLTNSSFQAKHWRDANATLVAEVGERVRKSVAEAKEEANRELEEAHTQLDIAIKNEAKIKETLERAIREKRTAESTLEELLSFRKDGDDHYQQIVELNKKLSSERKSRDNLAEQVRMLQQRVEDLKAEIIERDSWRESEVKQAQSGEETATAEMVRMRKALTDVTNENTQLASMNIKEQGTKEKTEAALRTKVNELEEKLVEADIKSRAIKNQEQNSTVIRELQEEISTARAGLNRWKNEAIQIAQEADQKLRQNRQEKQGLSLKMKDVREEMQDVMNQNADFARQLEESERDRAQLTARIGTLQQKLKPFLVNGN
;
A
#
# COMPACT_ATOMS: atom_id res chain seq x y z
N MET A 1 -17.46 -31.77 -14.99
CA MET A 1 -16.43 -32.67 -14.43
C MET A 1 -15.96 -33.62 -15.51
N ILE A 2 -14.65 -33.81 -15.63
CA ILE A 2 -14.01 -34.78 -16.52
C ILE A 2 -12.87 -35.45 -15.74
N ARG A 3 -12.43 -36.67 -16.07
CA ARG A 3 -11.11 -37.15 -15.63
C ARG A 3 -10.07 -36.67 -16.63
N PRO A 4 -9.26 -35.63 -16.33
CA PRO A 4 -8.37 -35.04 -17.32
C PRO A 4 -7.14 -35.93 -17.53
N THR A 5 -6.67 -36.01 -18.77
CA THR A 5 -5.32 -36.52 -19.06
C THR A 5 -4.35 -35.34 -18.92
N PRO A 6 -3.31 -35.43 -18.06
CA PRO A 6 -2.31 -34.38 -17.94
C PRO A 6 -1.63 -34.10 -19.29
N LYS A 7 -1.67 -32.85 -19.74
CA LYS A 7 -1.10 -32.42 -21.03
C LYS A 7 0.31 -31.84 -20.90
N TYR A 8 0.63 -31.29 -19.72
CA TYR A 8 1.85 -30.54 -19.45
C TYR A 8 2.60 -31.17 -18.29
N THR A 9 3.78 -31.71 -18.56
CA THR A 9 4.59 -32.46 -17.57
C THR A 9 6.07 -32.08 -17.60
N GLN A 10 6.44 -31.11 -18.43
CA GLN A 10 7.81 -30.60 -18.57
C GLN A 10 8.00 -29.36 -17.70
N LEU A 11 9.25 -28.89 -17.57
CA LEU A 11 9.52 -27.55 -17.02
C LEU A 11 9.01 -26.49 -18.01
N PHE A 12 8.60 -25.34 -17.50
CA PHE A 12 8.22 -24.19 -18.34
C PHE A 12 9.23 -23.07 -18.14
N ILE A 13 10.11 -22.86 -19.11
CA ILE A 13 11.18 -21.85 -19.04
C ILE A 13 11.18 -21.06 -20.33
N ASP A 14 11.19 -19.73 -20.24
CA ASP A 14 11.25 -18.84 -21.40
C ASP A 14 10.06 -19.02 -22.40
N ASN A 15 8.87 -19.35 -21.87
CA ASN A 15 7.66 -19.75 -22.62
C ASN A 15 7.81 -21.03 -23.46
N GLU A 16 8.80 -21.86 -23.17
CA GLU A 16 9.02 -23.15 -23.83
C GLU A 16 8.90 -24.31 -22.83
N TRP A 17 8.41 -25.45 -23.32
CA TRP A 17 8.34 -26.70 -22.58
C TRP A 17 9.66 -27.46 -22.73
N VAL A 18 10.39 -27.63 -21.63
CA VAL A 18 11.74 -28.22 -21.64
C VAL A 18 11.86 -29.36 -20.64
N ASN A 19 12.62 -30.39 -20.99
CA ASN A 19 12.97 -31.44 -20.04
C ASN A 19 13.97 -30.90 -19.02
N ALA A 20 14.01 -31.51 -17.83
CA ALA A 20 15.07 -31.24 -16.88
C ALA A 20 16.45 -31.54 -17.51
N VAL A 21 17.46 -30.75 -17.17
CA VAL A 21 18.84 -30.92 -17.64
C VAL A 21 19.36 -32.33 -17.35
N SER A 22 18.95 -32.90 -16.21
CA SER A 22 19.30 -34.27 -15.81
C SER A 22 18.59 -35.36 -16.61
N GLY A 23 17.51 -35.02 -17.33
CA GLY A 23 16.59 -35.96 -17.96
C GLY A 23 15.70 -36.73 -16.98
N LYS A 24 15.80 -36.46 -15.66
CA LYS A 24 15.01 -37.16 -14.64
C LYS A 24 13.57 -36.68 -14.61
N THR A 25 12.72 -37.57 -14.11
CA THR A 25 11.31 -37.32 -13.85
C THR A 25 10.91 -37.96 -12.53
N PHE A 26 9.89 -37.40 -11.86
CA PHE A 26 9.25 -37.97 -10.68
C PHE A 26 7.75 -38.20 -10.93
N GLY A 27 7.17 -39.19 -10.25
CA GLY A 27 5.74 -39.48 -10.37
C GLY A 27 4.89 -38.58 -9.48
N THR A 28 3.75 -38.11 -9.99
CA THR A 28 2.63 -37.63 -9.16
C THR A 28 1.54 -38.69 -9.06
N TYR A 29 0.80 -38.74 -7.95
CA TYR A 29 -0.05 -39.87 -7.56
C TYR A 29 -1.46 -39.41 -7.20
N ASP A 30 -2.45 -40.24 -7.55
CA ASP A 30 -3.85 -40.03 -7.21
C ASP A 30 -4.08 -40.48 -5.76
N PRO A 31 -4.35 -39.57 -4.80
CA PRO A 31 -4.50 -39.92 -3.39
C PRO A 31 -5.72 -40.79 -3.09
N THR A 32 -6.67 -40.92 -4.03
CA THR A 32 -7.84 -41.78 -3.85
C THR A 32 -7.50 -43.26 -3.94
N ASN A 33 -6.31 -43.61 -4.47
CA ASN A 33 -5.90 -45.00 -4.67
C ASN A 33 -4.38 -45.24 -4.65
N GLY A 34 -3.57 -44.20 -4.50
CA GLY A 34 -2.11 -44.26 -4.51
C GLY A 34 -1.48 -44.60 -5.87
N LYS A 35 -2.25 -44.61 -6.97
CA LYS A 35 -1.73 -44.96 -8.30
C LYS A 35 -1.12 -43.73 -8.96
N LYS A 36 -0.02 -43.95 -9.67
CA LYS A 36 0.66 -42.89 -10.42
C LYS A 36 -0.27 -42.31 -11.50
N ILE A 37 -0.38 -40.99 -11.54
CA ILE A 37 -1.10 -40.23 -12.56
C ILE A 37 -0.22 -40.10 -13.80
N CYS A 38 0.96 -39.49 -13.65
CA CYS A 38 1.95 -39.33 -14.71
C CYS A 38 3.35 -39.05 -14.12
N ASP A 39 4.36 -39.03 -14.98
CA ASP A 39 5.71 -38.55 -14.64
C ASP A 39 5.86 -37.08 -15.04
N VAL A 40 6.52 -36.29 -14.19
CA VAL A 40 6.79 -34.86 -14.36
C VAL A 40 8.31 -34.63 -14.31
N ALA A 41 8.82 -33.70 -15.11
CA ALA A 41 10.25 -33.35 -15.11
C ALA A 41 10.74 -32.95 -13.71
N GLU A 42 11.86 -33.53 -13.28
CA GLU A 42 12.46 -33.27 -11.97
C GLU A 42 13.50 -32.16 -12.09
N GLY A 43 13.05 -30.91 -11.97
CA GLY A 43 13.93 -29.76 -11.91
C GLY A 43 14.84 -29.80 -10.69
N ALA A 44 16.08 -29.36 -10.87
CA ALA A 44 17.08 -29.21 -9.82
C ALA A 44 17.84 -27.88 -9.98
N GLU A 45 18.98 -27.75 -9.31
CA GLU A 45 19.81 -26.53 -9.31
C GLU A 45 20.11 -26.00 -10.73
N ALA A 46 20.57 -26.87 -11.64
CA ALA A 46 20.88 -26.47 -13.02
C ALA A 46 19.66 -25.91 -13.79
N ASP A 47 18.46 -26.43 -13.52
CA ASP A 47 17.23 -25.97 -14.15
C ASP A 47 16.76 -24.63 -13.55
N VAL A 48 16.92 -24.48 -12.23
CA VAL A 48 16.67 -23.21 -11.53
C VAL A 48 17.60 -22.12 -12.05
N ASP A 49 18.88 -22.41 -12.29
CA ASP A 49 19.83 -21.46 -12.89
C ASP A 49 19.34 -20.99 -14.27
N LEU A 50 18.87 -21.91 -15.13
CA LEU A 50 18.34 -21.57 -16.45
C LEU A 50 17.06 -20.71 -16.34
N ALA A 51 16.18 -21.04 -15.40
CA ALA A 51 14.97 -20.27 -15.14
C ALA A 51 15.29 -18.86 -14.61
N VAL A 52 16.25 -18.72 -13.70
CA VAL A 52 16.69 -17.41 -13.19
C VAL A 52 17.37 -16.60 -14.28
N GLN A 53 18.15 -17.22 -15.17
CA GLN A 53 18.71 -16.53 -16.33
C GLN A 53 17.62 -16.00 -17.26
N ALA A 54 16.56 -16.78 -17.51
CA ALA A 54 15.40 -16.33 -18.31
C ALA A 54 14.66 -15.18 -17.63
N ALA A 55 14.36 -15.30 -16.33
CA ALA A 55 13.74 -14.24 -15.53
C ALA A 55 14.58 -12.95 -15.53
N THR A 56 15.90 -13.07 -15.35
CA THR A 56 16.83 -11.93 -15.36
C THR A 56 16.83 -11.23 -16.71
N ARG A 57 16.84 -11.97 -17.83
CA ARG A 57 16.73 -11.39 -19.18
C ARG A 57 15.40 -10.65 -19.36
N ALA A 58 14.30 -11.26 -18.91
CA ALA A 58 12.97 -10.65 -18.96
C ALA A 58 12.86 -9.42 -18.04
N PHE A 59 13.67 -9.31 -16.98
CA PHE A 59 13.69 -8.16 -16.06
C PHE A 59 14.70 -7.06 -16.44
N ALA A 60 15.51 -7.25 -17.49
CA ALA A 60 16.49 -6.26 -17.92
C ALA A 60 15.82 -4.91 -18.26
N GLN A 61 16.49 -3.79 -18.00
CA GLN A 61 15.90 -2.44 -18.10
C GLN A 61 15.28 -2.10 -19.48
N LYS A 62 15.80 -2.69 -20.56
CA LYS A 62 15.31 -2.52 -21.94
C LYS A 62 14.45 -3.69 -22.44
N SER A 63 14.05 -4.60 -21.56
CA SER A 63 13.18 -5.71 -21.92
C SER A 63 11.77 -5.22 -22.20
N GLU A 64 11.02 -6.00 -22.98
CA GLU A 64 9.60 -5.76 -23.21
C GLU A 64 8.83 -5.62 -21.89
N TRP A 65 9.07 -6.50 -20.91
CA TRP A 65 8.35 -6.49 -19.64
C TRP A 65 8.60 -5.25 -18.79
N ARG A 66 9.85 -4.76 -18.72
CA ARG A 66 10.20 -3.56 -17.95
C ARG A 66 9.72 -2.27 -18.61
N GLN A 67 9.69 -2.23 -19.93
CA GLN A 67 9.22 -1.08 -20.69
C GLN A 67 7.70 -1.08 -20.92
N MET A 68 7.03 -2.20 -20.62
CA MET A 68 5.59 -2.33 -20.76
C MET A 68 4.86 -1.39 -19.81
N ASP A 69 3.92 -0.63 -20.38
CA ASP A 69 3.01 0.21 -19.61
C ASP A 69 2.35 -0.62 -18.50
N PRO A 70 2.25 -0.10 -17.26
CA PRO A 70 1.62 -0.83 -16.17
C PRO A 70 0.18 -1.31 -16.48
N SER A 71 -0.58 -0.52 -17.25
CA SER A 71 -1.92 -0.89 -17.69
C SER A 71 -1.95 -2.10 -18.62
N LYS A 72 -0.92 -2.29 -19.47
CA LYS A 72 -0.80 -3.48 -20.34
C LYS A 72 -0.50 -4.74 -19.53
N ARG A 73 0.27 -4.64 -18.44
CA ARG A 73 0.42 -5.76 -17.48
C ARG A 73 -0.92 -6.14 -16.86
N GLY A 74 -1.74 -5.14 -16.52
CA GLY A 74 -3.12 -5.35 -16.08
C GLY A 74 -3.96 -6.10 -17.11
N LEU A 75 -3.89 -5.73 -18.39
CA LEU A 75 -4.60 -6.43 -19.47
C LEU A 75 -4.18 -7.90 -19.62
N LEU A 76 -2.88 -8.20 -19.48
CA LEU A 76 -2.38 -9.58 -19.52
C LEU A 76 -2.93 -10.42 -18.35
N LEU A 77 -2.99 -9.86 -17.16
CA LEU A 77 -3.57 -10.52 -15.99
C LEU A 77 -5.09 -10.73 -16.11
N HIS A 78 -5.82 -9.76 -16.67
CA HIS A 78 -7.24 -9.93 -16.99
C HIS A 78 -7.45 -11.07 -17.99
N LYS A 79 -6.67 -11.09 -19.09
CA LYS A 79 -6.76 -12.14 -20.09
C LYS A 79 -6.41 -13.52 -19.52
N LEU A 80 -5.43 -13.62 -18.62
CA LEU A 80 -5.13 -14.87 -17.92
C LEU A 80 -6.34 -15.35 -17.10
N ALA A 81 -6.99 -14.44 -16.37
CA ALA A 81 -8.17 -14.78 -15.58
C ALA A 81 -9.34 -15.26 -16.47
N ASP A 82 -9.54 -14.64 -17.63
CA ASP A 82 -10.57 -15.03 -18.60
C ASP A 82 -10.27 -16.42 -19.19
N LEU A 83 -9.02 -16.70 -19.55
CA LEU A 83 -8.59 -18.03 -20.01
C LEU A 83 -8.77 -19.11 -18.92
N MET A 84 -8.50 -18.78 -17.66
CA MET A 84 -8.78 -19.71 -16.55
C MET A 84 -10.28 -19.99 -16.38
N GLU A 85 -11.11 -18.97 -16.59
CA GLU A 85 -12.58 -19.11 -16.55
C GLU A 85 -13.08 -19.98 -17.71
N GLU A 86 -12.55 -19.80 -18.92
CA GLU A 86 -12.82 -20.64 -20.08
C GLU A 86 -12.45 -22.11 -19.84
N HIS A 87 -11.29 -22.36 -19.20
CA HIS A 87 -10.79 -23.70 -18.90
C HIS A 87 -11.23 -24.24 -17.52
N ARG A 88 -12.27 -23.65 -16.91
CA ARG A 88 -12.64 -23.94 -15.52
C ARG A 88 -12.90 -25.41 -15.18
N VAL A 89 -13.53 -26.13 -16.10
CA VAL A 89 -13.83 -27.56 -15.89
C VAL A 89 -12.55 -28.38 -15.91
N GLU A 90 -11.61 -28.08 -16.80
CA GLU A 90 -10.33 -28.80 -16.89
C GLU A 90 -9.46 -28.51 -15.66
N LEU A 91 -9.30 -27.23 -15.28
CA LEU A 91 -8.51 -26.83 -14.12
C LEU A 91 -9.04 -27.42 -12.81
N ALA A 92 -10.34 -27.28 -12.53
CA ALA A 92 -10.92 -27.83 -11.31
C ALA A 92 -10.85 -29.36 -11.26
N SER A 93 -10.99 -30.03 -12.41
CA SER A 93 -10.86 -31.49 -12.46
C SER A 93 -9.42 -31.93 -12.22
N LEU A 94 -8.44 -31.20 -12.74
CA LEU A 94 -7.03 -31.51 -12.55
C LEU A 94 -6.60 -31.25 -11.11
N GLU A 95 -7.10 -30.18 -10.49
CA GLU A 95 -6.88 -29.87 -9.08
C GLU A 95 -7.38 -31.02 -8.18
N THR A 96 -8.60 -31.51 -8.42
CA THR A 96 -9.14 -32.66 -7.69
C THR A 96 -8.35 -33.95 -7.93
N TYR A 97 -7.89 -34.18 -9.16
CA TYR A 97 -7.18 -35.40 -9.49
C TYR A 97 -5.80 -35.49 -8.82
N ASP A 98 -5.08 -34.37 -8.80
CA ASP A 98 -3.70 -34.28 -8.28
C ASP A 98 -3.67 -34.10 -6.75
N ASN A 99 -4.63 -33.36 -6.17
CA ASN A 99 -4.66 -33.09 -4.72
C ASN A 99 -5.60 -34.02 -3.92
N GLY A 100 -6.67 -34.54 -4.52
CA GLY A 100 -7.69 -35.33 -3.83
C GLY A 100 -8.85 -34.55 -3.23
N LYS A 101 -8.84 -33.20 -3.25
CA LYS A 101 -9.99 -32.43 -2.75
C LYS A 101 -11.28 -32.66 -3.55
N PRO A 102 -12.46 -32.63 -2.89
CA PRO A 102 -13.74 -32.75 -3.59
C PRO A 102 -13.88 -31.72 -4.72
N TYR A 103 -14.37 -32.18 -5.88
CA TYR A 103 -14.47 -31.37 -7.09
C TYR A 103 -15.24 -30.07 -6.91
N MET A 104 -16.31 -30.09 -6.12
CA MET A 104 -17.08 -28.89 -5.85
C MET A 104 -16.27 -27.82 -5.11
N MET A 105 -15.32 -28.19 -4.25
CA MET A 105 -14.40 -27.23 -3.64
C MET A 105 -13.43 -26.66 -4.68
N SER A 106 -12.79 -27.51 -5.48
CA SER A 106 -11.89 -27.07 -6.57
C SER A 106 -12.58 -26.08 -7.51
N TYR A 107 -13.84 -26.36 -7.87
CA TYR A 107 -14.59 -25.59 -8.85
C TYR A 107 -15.15 -24.29 -8.27
N ALA A 108 -15.80 -24.35 -7.10
CA ALA A 108 -16.57 -23.23 -6.55
C ALA A 108 -15.76 -22.34 -5.58
N ALA A 109 -14.67 -22.85 -5.02
CA ALA A 109 -13.80 -22.11 -4.10
C ALA A 109 -12.43 -21.83 -4.74
N ASP A 110 -11.58 -22.83 -4.90
CA ASP A 110 -10.18 -22.66 -5.32
C ASP A 110 -10.03 -21.88 -6.63
N LEU A 111 -10.70 -22.35 -7.68
CA LEU A 111 -10.62 -21.73 -9.00
C LEU A 111 -11.26 -20.34 -9.02
N GLU A 112 -12.44 -20.20 -8.39
CA GLU A 112 -13.16 -18.94 -8.33
C GLU A 112 -12.35 -17.85 -7.60
N LEU A 113 -11.74 -18.20 -6.46
CA LEU A 113 -10.85 -17.31 -5.71
C LEU A 113 -9.58 -16.99 -6.51
N SER A 114 -9.03 -17.96 -7.26
CA SER A 114 -7.86 -17.75 -8.12
C SER A 114 -8.15 -16.74 -9.23
N ILE A 115 -9.27 -16.90 -9.95
CA ILE A 115 -9.72 -15.98 -11.00
C ILE A 115 -9.93 -14.58 -10.44
N LYS A 116 -10.63 -14.47 -9.29
CA LYS A 116 -10.84 -13.20 -8.59
C LYS A 116 -9.52 -12.54 -8.17
N CYS A 117 -8.54 -13.31 -7.70
CA CYS A 117 -7.22 -12.82 -7.33
C CYS A 117 -6.52 -12.16 -8.52
N TYR A 118 -6.45 -12.84 -9.66
CA TYR A 118 -5.84 -12.27 -10.87
C TYR A 118 -6.59 -11.02 -11.36
N ARG A 119 -7.92 -11.04 -11.39
CA ARG A 119 -8.74 -9.86 -11.77
C ARG A 119 -8.51 -8.68 -10.82
N TYR A 120 -8.38 -8.94 -9.51
CA TYR A 120 -8.11 -7.91 -8.52
C TYR A 120 -6.73 -7.28 -8.73
N TYR A 121 -5.67 -8.08 -8.85
CA TYR A 121 -4.31 -7.56 -9.04
C TYR A 121 -4.07 -6.97 -10.44
N ALA A 122 -4.80 -7.42 -11.46
CA ALA A 122 -4.84 -6.75 -12.76
C ALA A 122 -5.21 -5.26 -12.61
N GLY A 123 -6.20 -4.97 -11.76
CA GLY A 123 -6.64 -3.61 -11.45
C GLY A 123 -5.62 -2.78 -10.68
N TRP A 124 -4.65 -3.40 -10.00
CA TRP A 124 -3.60 -2.68 -9.28
C TRP A 124 -2.36 -2.36 -10.10
N ALA A 125 -2.18 -3.01 -11.25
CA ALA A 125 -0.96 -2.89 -12.04
C ALA A 125 -0.61 -1.43 -12.35
N ASP A 126 -1.61 -0.57 -12.60
CA ASP A 126 -1.47 0.86 -12.93
C ASP A 126 -1.92 1.83 -11.82
N LYS A 127 -2.14 1.34 -10.59
CA LYS A 127 -2.65 2.15 -9.45
C LYS A 127 -1.73 2.14 -8.24
N HIS A 128 -0.54 1.56 -8.38
CA HIS A 128 0.45 1.54 -7.33
C HIS A 128 1.34 2.78 -7.41
N HIS A 129 1.19 3.70 -6.46
CA HIS A 129 1.82 5.02 -6.50
C HIS A 129 2.89 5.19 -5.42
N GLY A 130 3.96 5.87 -5.79
CA GLY A 130 4.89 6.47 -4.82
C GLY A 130 4.30 7.71 -4.15
N LYS A 131 5.14 8.48 -3.46
CA LYS A 131 4.76 9.68 -2.72
C LYS A 131 5.72 10.83 -2.99
N THR A 132 5.19 12.05 -3.05
CA THR A 132 5.99 13.26 -2.81
C THR A 132 6.05 13.51 -1.30
N ILE A 133 7.24 13.83 -0.78
CA ILE A 133 7.50 13.96 0.65
C ILE A 133 7.95 15.39 0.94
N PRO A 134 7.21 16.16 1.76
CA PRO A 134 7.63 17.49 2.19
C PRO A 134 8.73 17.34 3.25
N ILE A 135 9.98 17.32 2.80
CA ILE A 135 11.14 17.32 3.69
C ILE A 135 11.56 18.76 4.02
N ASP A 136 12.28 18.94 5.13
CA ASP A 136 12.79 20.24 5.54
C ASP A 136 13.76 20.82 4.49
N GLY A 137 13.71 22.15 4.29
CA GLY A 137 14.55 22.88 3.33
C GLY A 137 13.97 22.92 1.92
N ASP A 138 14.73 23.51 0.98
CA ASP A 138 14.30 23.68 -0.41
C ASP A 138 14.68 22.46 -1.28
N PHE A 139 14.11 21.32 -0.92
CA PHE A 139 14.35 20.05 -1.60
C PHE A 139 13.05 19.44 -2.08
N PHE A 140 13.08 18.90 -3.30
CA PHE A 140 12.00 18.07 -3.81
C PHE A 140 12.33 16.60 -3.56
N SER A 141 11.55 15.95 -2.70
CA SER A 141 11.69 14.53 -2.42
C SER A 141 10.49 13.77 -2.96
N MET A 142 10.77 12.70 -3.70
CA MET A 142 9.77 11.72 -4.10
C MET A 142 10.25 10.30 -3.83
N THR A 143 9.30 9.39 -3.75
CA THR A 143 9.55 7.95 -3.74
C THR A 143 9.03 7.34 -5.02
N LEU A 144 9.84 6.46 -5.61
CA LEU A 144 9.44 5.60 -6.71
C LEU A 144 9.31 4.18 -6.17
N HIS A 145 8.23 3.53 -6.57
CA HIS A 145 7.87 2.18 -6.16
C HIS A 145 8.19 1.25 -7.33
N GLU A 146 9.39 0.68 -7.33
CA GLU A 146 9.89 -0.15 -8.43
C GLU A 146 9.72 -1.64 -8.11
N PRO A 147 9.53 -2.53 -9.12
CA PRO A 147 9.56 -3.97 -8.87
C PRO A 147 10.88 -4.40 -8.23
N VAL A 148 10.83 -5.33 -7.28
CA VAL A 148 12.02 -5.89 -6.62
C VAL A 148 12.96 -6.57 -7.61
N GLY A 149 12.42 -7.32 -8.57
CA GLY A 149 13.25 -8.05 -9.54
C GLY A 149 12.77 -9.46 -9.81
N VAL A 150 13.70 -10.41 -9.72
CA VAL A 150 13.42 -11.84 -9.86
C VAL A 150 12.89 -12.37 -8.53
N CYS A 151 11.65 -12.83 -8.53
CA CYS A 151 10.97 -13.41 -7.38
C CYS A 151 11.00 -14.94 -7.47
N GLY A 152 11.70 -15.58 -6.53
CA GLY A 152 11.60 -17.00 -6.26
C GLY A 152 10.33 -17.30 -5.48
N GLN A 153 9.49 -18.22 -5.96
CA GLN A 153 8.20 -18.51 -5.34
C GLN A 153 8.05 -20.02 -5.11
N ILE A 154 7.77 -20.42 -3.86
CA ILE A 154 7.62 -21.83 -3.49
C ILE A 154 6.25 -22.01 -2.84
N ILE A 155 5.40 -22.84 -3.45
CA ILE A 155 4.00 -23.03 -3.03
C ILE A 155 3.74 -24.45 -2.50
N PRO A 156 2.81 -24.60 -1.54
CA PRO A 156 2.44 -25.88 -0.95
C PRO A 156 1.39 -26.59 -1.81
N TRP A 157 1.02 -27.80 -1.39
CA TRP A 157 0.15 -28.70 -2.12
C TRP A 157 -1.34 -28.57 -1.79
N ASN A 158 -1.71 -27.85 -0.73
CA ASN A 158 -3.07 -27.91 -0.19
C ASN A 158 -4.10 -27.09 -0.98
N PHE A 159 -3.68 -25.96 -1.57
CA PHE A 159 -4.48 -25.18 -2.53
C PHE A 159 -3.61 -24.76 -3.73
N PRO A 160 -3.17 -25.71 -4.58
CA PRO A 160 -2.13 -25.46 -5.59
C PRO A 160 -2.42 -24.26 -6.50
N LEU A 161 -3.62 -24.19 -7.06
CA LEU A 161 -4.04 -23.14 -7.99
C LEU A 161 -4.18 -21.78 -7.28
N LEU A 162 -4.74 -21.78 -6.07
CA LEU A 162 -4.95 -20.57 -5.30
C LEU A 162 -3.64 -19.98 -4.78
N MET A 163 -2.74 -20.82 -4.26
CA MET A 163 -1.40 -20.40 -3.81
C MET A 163 -0.56 -19.86 -4.97
N GLN A 164 -0.67 -20.48 -6.15
CA GLN A 164 -0.07 -19.92 -7.35
C GLN A 164 -0.64 -18.51 -7.63
N ALA A 165 -1.96 -18.34 -7.62
CA ALA A 165 -2.58 -17.03 -7.89
C ALA A 165 -2.19 -15.96 -6.87
N TRP A 166 -2.10 -16.32 -5.58
CA TRP A 166 -1.67 -15.40 -4.51
C TRP A 166 -0.24 -14.92 -4.69
N LYS A 167 0.63 -15.72 -5.31
CA LYS A 167 2.02 -15.35 -5.56
C LYS A 167 2.24 -14.68 -6.91
N LEU A 168 1.64 -15.19 -7.98
CA LEU A 168 1.78 -14.64 -9.34
C LEU A 168 1.08 -13.29 -9.47
N GLY A 169 -0.17 -13.16 -8.99
CA GLY A 169 -0.99 -11.95 -9.13
C GLY A 169 -0.28 -10.65 -8.73
N PRO A 170 0.11 -10.47 -7.45
CA PRO A 170 0.75 -9.25 -7.00
C PRO A 170 2.14 -9.04 -7.62
N ALA A 171 2.93 -10.11 -7.79
CA ALA A 171 4.28 -10.00 -8.34
C ALA A 171 4.27 -9.50 -9.79
N LEU A 172 3.40 -10.06 -10.64
CA LEU A 172 3.26 -9.69 -12.05
C LEU A 172 2.64 -8.30 -12.21
N ALA A 173 1.65 -7.93 -11.39
CA ALA A 173 1.04 -6.60 -11.44
C ALA A 173 2.09 -5.49 -11.26
N LEU A 174 3.04 -5.70 -10.33
CA LEU A 174 4.14 -4.77 -10.07
C LEU A 174 5.30 -4.85 -11.05
N GLY A 175 5.29 -5.80 -12.00
CA GLY A 175 6.32 -5.92 -13.02
C GLY A 175 7.55 -6.74 -12.60
N ASN A 176 7.43 -7.58 -11.58
CA ASN A 176 8.47 -8.57 -11.25
C ASN A 176 8.49 -9.71 -12.28
N THR A 177 9.58 -10.47 -12.30
CA THR A 177 9.71 -11.74 -13.04
C THR A 177 9.83 -12.89 -12.05
N ILE A 178 9.48 -14.11 -12.46
CA ILE A 178 9.16 -15.18 -11.49
C ILE A 178 9.87 -16.48 -11.86
N VAL A 179 10.41 -17.14 -10.83
CA VAL A 179 10.81 -18.56 -10.87
C VAL A 179 10.03 -19.27 -9.76
N MET A 180 9.07 -20.11 -10.15
CA MET A 180 8.16 -20.78 -9.22
C MET A 180 8.41 -22.29 -9.16
N LYS A 181 8.37 -22.86 -7.95
CA LYS A 181 8.37 -24.31 -7.70
C LYS A 181 7.04 -24.73 -7.07
N PRO A 182 6.17 -25.45 -7.79
CA PRO A 182 4.95 -26.04 -7.24
C PRO A 182 5.28 -27.28 -6.42
N ALA A 183 4.53 -27.55 -5.35
CA ALA A 183 4.72 -28.74 -4.51
C ALA A 183 4.78 -30.02 -5.35
N GLU A 184 5.67 -30.94 -4.97
CA GLU A 184 5.94 -32.19 -5.66
C GLU A 184 4.72 -33.12 -5.70
N GLN A 185 3.81 -33.02 -4.73
CA GLN A 185 2.54 -33.74 -4.75
C GLN A 185 1.56 -33.22 -5.80
N THR A 186 1.62 -31.92 -6.13
CA THR A 186 0.57 -31.26 -6.91
C THR A 186 1.08 -30.30 -8.00
N PRO A 187 1.90 -30.75 -8.96
CA PRO A 187 2.46 -29.88 -9.97
C PRO A 187 1.49 -29.53 -11.11
N LEU A 188 0.41 -30.30 -11.33
CA LEU A 188 -0.22 -30.37 -12.64
C LEU A 188 -1.03 -29.12 -13.01
N THR A 189 -1.79 -28.53 -12.08
CA THR A 189 -2.53 -27.29 -12.35
C THR A 189 -1.60 -26.09 -12.51
N ALA A 190 -0.52 -26.04 -11.76
CA ALA A 190 0.49 -24.99 -11.90
C ALA A 190 1.12 -25.00 -13.31
N LEU A 191 1.39 -26.19 -13.85
CA LEU A 191 1.87 -26.36 -15.23
C LEU A 191 0.78 -26.01 -16.25
N PHE A 192 -0.48 -26.40 -16.05
CA PHE A 192 -1.56 -26.00 -16.94
C PHE A 192 -1.63 -24.47 -17.07
N VAL A 193 -1.60 -23.74 -15.96
CA VAL A 193 -1.66 -22.27 -15.98
C VAL A 193 -0.49 -21.65 -16.76
N CYS A 194 0.68 -22.30 -16.85
CA CYS A 194 1.78 -21.82 -17.68
C CYS A 194 1.43 -21.78 -19.17
N GLU A 195 0.67 -22.75 -19.66
CA GLU A 195 0.14 -22.70 -21.02
C GLU A 195 -0.81 -21.50 -21.19
N LEU A 196 -1.68 -21.25 -20.21
CA LEU A 196 -2.61 -20.11 -20.26
C LEU A 196 -1.85 -18.78 -20.19
N ILE A 197 -0.74 -18.70 -19.46
CA ILE A 197 0.17 -17.54 -19.43
C ILE A 197 0.78 -17.30 -20.82
N LYS A 198 1.24 -18.37 -21.49
CA LYS A 198 1.73 -18.29 -22.88
C LYS A 198 0.64 -17.79 -23.82
N GLN A 199 -0.58 -18.30 -23.73
CA GLN A 199 -1.72 -17.90 -24.55
C GLN A 199 -2.22 -16.47 -24.26
N ALA A 200 -2.15 -16.04 -23.00
CA ALA A 200 -2.43 -14.67 -22.59
C ALA A 200 -1.47 -13.69 -23.28
N GLY A 201 -0.22 -14.11 -23.52
CA GLY A 201 0.78 -13.34 -24.25
C GLY A 201 1.79 -12.66 -23.33
N PHE A 202 2.06 -13.23 -22.14
CA PHE A 202 3.14 -12.77 -21.30
C PHE A 202 4.48 -12.91 -22.04
N PRO A 203 5.39 -11.92 -21.96
CA PRO A 203 6.70 -12.00 -22.59
C PRO A 203 7.50 -13.21 -22.09
N LYS A 204 8.38 -13.74 -22.95
CA LYS A 204 9.20 -14.90 -22.61
C LYS A 204 10.06 -14.62 -21.38
N GLY A 205 10.13 -15.60 -20.47
CA GLY A 205 10.95 -15.54 -19.26
C GLY A 205 10.31 -14.76 -18.10
N VAL A 206 9.15 -14.11 -18.30
CA VAL A 206 8.46 -13.40 -17.20
C VAL A 206 7.97 -14.37 -16.13
N VAL A 207 7.46 -15.54 -16.54
CA VAL A 207 7.08 -16.63 -15.64
C VAL A 207 7.83 -17.88 -16.03
N ASN A 208 8.50 -18.50 -15.07
CA ASN A 208 9.20 -19.77 -15.22
C ASN A 208 8.74 -20.73 -14.12
N MET A 209 8.41 -21.96 -14.48
CA MET A 209 7.88 -23.00 -13.59
C MET A 209 8.81 -24.21 -13.58
N VAL A 210 9.35 -24.53 -12.41
CA VAL A 210 10.32 -25.59 -12.20
C VAL A 210 9.77 -26.58 -11.17
N PRO A 211 8.92 -27.56 -11.56
CA PRO A 211 8.55 -28.68 -10.69
C PRO A 211 9.80 -29.46 -10.29
N GLY A 212 9.82 -29.97 -9.07
CA GLY A 212 10.97 -30.64 -8.45
C GLY A 212 10.81 -30.70 -6.94
N PHE A 213 11.70 -31.39 -6.22
CA PHE A 213 11.56 -31.57 -4.77
C PHE A 213 11.97 -30.35 -3.94
N GLY A 214 11.45 -30.24 -2.72
CA GLY A 214 11.83 -29.19 -1.78
C GLY A 214 13.35 -29.08 -1.54
N PRO A 215 14.05 -30.16 -1.14
CA PRO A 215 15.49 -30.13 -0.85
C PRO A 215 16.40 -29.86 -2.07
N THR A 216 15.89 -29.96 -3.29
CA THR A 216 16.66 -29.74 -4.52
C THR A 216 16.24 -28.42 -5.18
N ALA A 217 15.12 -28.39 -5.90
CA ALA A 217 14.65 -27.18 -6.59
C ALA A 217 14.27 -26.06 -5.62
N GLY A 218 13.59 -26.38 -4.51
CA GLY A 218 13.21 -25.39 -3.50
C GLY A 218 14.42 -24.74 -2.82
N ALA A 219 15.39 -25.55 -2.39
CA ALA A 219 16.63 -25.08 -1.79
C ALA A 219 17.52 -24.30 -2.78
N ALA A 220 17.53 -24.70 -4.05
CA ALA A 220 18.20 -23.94 -5.11
C ALA A 220 17.57 -22.53 -5.23
N ILE A 221 16.24 -22.42 -5.29
CA ILE A 221 15.54 -21.13 -5.33
C ILE A 221 15.84 -20.26 -4.08
N SER A 222 15.79 -20.83 -2.86
CA SER A 222 16.02 -20.07 -1.63
C SER A 222 17.45 -19.52 -1.53
N SER A 223 18.44 -20.29 -2.01
CA SER A 223 19.87 -19.96 -1.92
C SER A 223 20.44 -19.26 -3.16
N HIS A 224 19.70 -19.20 -4.29
CA HIS A 224 20.21 -18.62 -5.54
C HIS A 224 20.52 -17.12 -5.39
N LYS A 225 21.68 -16.69 -5.90
CA LYS A 225 22.17 -15.30 -5.76
C LYS A 225 21.53 -14.31 -6.72
N GLY A 226 21.02 -14.79 -7.86
CA GLY A 226 20.28 -13.99 -8.85
C GLY A 226 18.79 -13.86 -8.59
N ILE A 227 18.33 -14.19 -7.37
CA ILE A 227 16.94 -14.00 -6.94
C ILE A 227 16.91 -12.88 -5.89
N ASP A 228 16.06 -11.89 -6.10
CA ASP A 228 15.99 -10.66 -5.30
C ASP A 228 14.99 -10.79 -4.12
N LYS A 229 13.98 -11.66 -4.28
CA LYS A 229 12.98 -11.97 -3.26
C LYS A 229 12.60 -13.44 -3.28
N VAL A 230 12.37 -14.02 -2.10
CA VAL A 230 11.71 -15.33 -1.95
C VAL A 230 10.38 -15.20 -1.22
N ALA A 231 9.33 -15.77 -1.81
CA ALA A 231 8.03 -15.93 -1.18
C ALA A 231 7.72 -17.42 -1.01
N PHE A 232 7.59 -17.87 0.23
CA PHE A 232 7.37 -19.27 0.58
C PHE A 232 6.08 -19.43 1.37
N THR A 233 5.29 -20.44 1.02
CA THR A 233 4.18 -20.92 1.87
C THR A 233 4.39 -22.40 2.16
N GLY A 234 4.27 -22.80 3.42
CA GLY A 234 4.47 -24.20 3.82
C GLY A 234 4.73 -24.38 5.33
N SER A 235 5.49 -25.41 5.70
CA SER A 235 5.73 -25.72 7.12
C SER A 235 6.69 -24.73 7.77
N GLY A 236 6.51 -24.50 9.09
CA GLY A 236 7.41 -23.63 9.85
C GLY A 236 8.87 -24.13 9.91
N GLU A 237 9.07 -25.45 9.83
CA GLU A 237 10.41 -26.04 9.73
C GLU A 237 11.12 -25.63 8.44
N VAL A 238 10.46 -25.77 7.30
CA VAL A 238 11.03 -25.40 5.99
C VAL A 238 11.14 -23.87 5.88
N GLY A 239 10.20 -23.11 6.45
CA GLY A 239 10.29 -21.65 6.50
C GLY A 239 11.58 -21.14 7.17
N LYS A 240 12.03 -21.80 8.25
CA LYS A 240 13.33 -21.50 8.89
C LYS A 240 14.51 -21.78 7.96
N LEU A 241 14.47 -22.86 7.19
CA LEU A 241 15.50 -23.20 6.21
C LEU A 241 15.56 -22.15 5.09
N VAL A 242 14.40 -21.75 4.54
CA VAL A 242 14.30 -20.71 3.52
C VAL A 242 14.88 -19.38 4.02
N MET A 243 14.54 -18.99 5.25
CA MET A 243 15.06 -17.77 5.87
C MET A 243 16.58 -17.84 6.06
N ARG A 244 17.10 -18.98 6.53
CA ARG A 244 18.55 -19.23 6.65
C ARG A 244 19.24 -19.12 5.29
N ASP A 245 18.72 -19.79 4.27
CA ASP A 245 19.35 -19.84 2.95
C ASP A 245 19.38 -18.46 2.30
N ALA A 246 18.31 -17.66 2.48
CA ALA A 246 18.28 -16.26 2.05
C ALA A 246 19.35 -15.42 2.76
N ALA A 247 19.45 -15.53 4.09
CA ALA A 247 20.45 -14.81 4.88
C ALA A 247 21.89 -15.19 4.50
N MET A 248 22.15 -16.48 4.23
CA MET A 248 23.48 -16.99 3.90
C MET A 248 23.91 -16.75 2.46
N SER A 249 22.97 -16.44 1.56
CA SER A 249 23.25 -16.26 0.12
C SER A 249 23.50 -14.79 -0.25
N ASN A 250 22.43 -14.00 -0.33
CA ASN A 250 22.47 -12.61 -0.80
C ASN A 250 21.59 -11.67 0.04
N MET A 251 21.08 -12.13 1.19
CA MET A 251 20.15 -11.37 2.06
C MET A 251 18.92 -10.85 1.31
N LYS A 252 18.44 -11.61 0.32
CA LYS A 252 17.18 -11.35 -0.40
C LYS A 252 16.00 -11.17 0.55
N THR A 253 15.02 -10.40 0.13
CA THR A 253 13.79 -10.20 0.91
C THR A 253 13.03 -11.53 1.02
N VAL A 254 12.57 -11.89 2.22
CA VAL A 254 11.83 -13.13 2.46
C VAL A 254 10.43 -12.83 3.01
N THR A 255 9.44 -13.54 2.50
CA THR A 255 8.08 -13.56 3.06
C THR A 255 7.63 -14.98 3.28
N LEU A 256 7.15 -15.29 4.49
CA LEU A 256 6.84 -16.65 4.93
C LEU A 256 5.39 -16.73 5.39
N GLU A 257 4.64 -17.63 4.78
CA GLU A 257 3.28 -17.95 5.21
C GLU A 257 3.25 -19.39 5.65
N LEU A 258 3.08 -19.57 6.95
CA LEU A 258 3.40 -20.82 7.61
C LEU A 258 2.14 -21.46 8.21
N GLY A 259 2.23 -22.76 8.49
CA GLY A 259 1.15 -23.52 9.12
C GLY A 259 0.72 -22.94 10.47
N GLY A 260 -0.50 -23.23 10.91
CA GLY A 260 -1.15 -22.58 12.06
C GLY A 260 -1.89 -23.53 13.01
N LYS A 261 -2.33 -22.96 14.13
CA LYS A 261 -3.15 -23.65 15.15
C LYS A 261 -4.24 -22.70 15.66
N SER A 262 -5.09 -22.27 14.73
CA SER A 262 -6.02 -21.16 14.90
C SER A 262 -7.04 -21.42 16.02
N PRO A 263 -7.19 -20.50 16.99
CA PRO A 263 -8.26 -20.58 17.97
C PRO A 263 -9.61 -20.18 17.35
N ASN A 264 -10.63 -20.98 17.62
CA ASN A 264 -12.02 -20.78 17.19
C ASN A 264 -12.91 -20.69 18.43
N ILE A 265 -13.39 -19.50 18.79
CA ILE A 265 -13.96 -19.20 20.10
C ILE A 265 -15.48 -19.06 20.02
N ILE A 266 -16.22 -19.85 20.80
CA ILE A 266 -17.70 -19.86 20.85
C ILE A 266 -18.16 -19.38 22.22
N LEU A 267 -18.83 -18.21 22.28
CA LEU A 267 -19.38 -17.64 23.52
C LEU A 267 -20.78 -18.17 23.82
N ASN A 268 -21.20 -18.08 25.08
CA ASN A 268 -22.51 -18.53 25.56
C ASN A 268 -23.70 -17.90 24.80
N ASP A 269 -23.53 -16.67 24.29
CA ASP A 269 -24.58 -15.94 23.58
C ASP A 269 -24.61 -16.21 22.06
N ALA A 270 -23.67 -17.02 21.56
CA ALA A 270 -23.63 -17.41 20.15
C ALA A 270 -24.94 -18.09 19.71
N ASP A 271 -25.27 -17.96 18.44
CA ASP A 271 -26.23 -18.88 17.83
C ASP A 271 -25.58 -20.27 17.74
N LEU A 272 -26.02 -21.18 18.60
CA LEU A 272 -25.37 -22.47 18.80
C LEU A 272 -25.39 -23.35 17.54
N ASP A 273 -26.52 -23.38 16.82
CA ASP A 273 -26.64 -24.18 15.60
C ASP A 273 -25.72 -23.63 14.51
N TYR A 274 -25.72 -22.31 14.34
CA TYR A 274 -24.82 -21.66 13.39
C TYR A 274 -23.35 -21.85 13.77
N ALA A 275 -23.00 -21.72 15.05
CA ALA A 275 -21.64 -21.89 15.55
C ALA A 275 -21.12 -23.32 15.34
N VAL A 276 -21.95 -24.35 15.54
CA VAL A 276 -21.59 -25.75 15.27
C VAL A 276 -21.30 -25.96 13.78
N GLU A 277 -22.16 -25.49 12.89
CA GLU A 277 -21.94 -25.61 11.44
C GLU A 277 -20.67 -24.87 10.99
N GLN A 278 -20.45 -23.67 11.51
CA GLN A 278 -19.28 -22.88 11.15
C GLN A 278 -17.99 -23.45 11.73
N ALA A 279 -17.98 -23.96 12.97
CA ALA A 279 -16.83 -24.65 13.54
C ALA A 279 -16.52 -25.97 12.79
N HIS A 280 -17.56 -26.70 12.39
CA HIS A 280 -17.41 -27.87 11.52
C HIS A 280 -16.74 -27.49 10.19
N PHE A 281 -17.25 -26.46 9.52
CA PHE A 281 -16.66 -25.95 8.28
C PHE A 281 -15.21 -25.49 8.49
N ALA A 282 -14.96 -24.67 9.52
CA ALA A 282 -13.66 -24.08 9.85
C ALA A 282 -12.52 -25.10 9.97
N LEU A 283 -12.83 -26.32 10.38
CA LEU A 283 -11.86 -27.38 10.47
C LEU A 283 -11.91 -28.35 9.31
N PHE A 284 -13.09 -28.90 8.99
CA PHE A 284 -13.17 -30.03 8.07
C PHE A 284 -13.09 -29.61 6.59
N PHE A 285 -13.15 -28.31 6.29
CA PHE A 285 -12.88 -27.78 4.96
C PHE A 285 -11.51 -28.28 4.44
N ASN A 286 -11.49 -28.71 3.17
CA ASN A 286 -10.32 -29.33 2.52
C ASN A 286 -9.67 -30.46 3.37
N MET A 287 -10.49 -31.28 4.04
CA MET A 287 -10.05 -32.37 4.92
C MET A 287 -9.17 -31.90 6.09
N GLY A 288 -9.26 -30.63 6.51
CA GLY A 288 -8.39 -30.05 7.52
C GLY A 288 -6.98 -29.71 7.05
N GLN A 289 -6.72 -29.79 5.75
CA GLN A 289 -5.44 -29.41 5.13
C GLN A 289 -5.42 -27.89 4.84
N CYS A 290 -5.66 -27.09 5.88
CA CYS A 290 -5.73 -25.63 5.82
C CYS A 290 -4.84 -25.05 6.90
N CYS A 291 -3.94 -24.12 6.54
CA CYS A 291 -3.07 -23.45 7.52
C CYS A 291 -3.85 -22.67 8.57
N CYS A 292 -5.03 -22.18 8.20
CA CYS A 292 -5.94 -21.43 9.05
C CYS A 292 -7.03 -22.27 9.73
N ALA A 293 -7.00 -23.61 9.62
CA ALA A 293 -8.04 -24.49 10.17
C ALA A 293 -8.36 -24.19 11.64
N GLY A 294 -9.66 -24.11 11.97
CA GLY A 294 -10.24 -23.87 13.30
C GLY A 294 -10.04 -25.03 14.26
N SER A 295 -8.79 -25.47 14.40
CA SER A 295 -8.39 -26.72 15.03
C SER A 295 -8.48 -26.70 16.56
N ARG A 296 -8.31 -25.54 17.20
CA ARG A 296 -8.55 -25.34 18.63
C ARG A 296 -9.88 -24.63 18.84
N THR A 297 -10.95 -25.39 19.03
CA THR A 297 -12.28 -24.84 19.27
C THR A 297 -12.51 -24.66 20.76
N TYR A 298 -12.51 -23.41 21.23
CA TYR A 298 -12.78 -23.04 22.61
C TYR A 298 -14.26 -22.72 22.78
N VAL A 299 -14.95 -23.40 23.68
CA VAL A 299 -16.40 -23.22 23.93
C VAL A 299 -16.64 -22.86 25.38
N GLN A 300 -17.46 -21.83 25.60
CA GLN A 300 -17.75 -21.34 26.94
C GLN A 300 -18.59 -22.33 27.75
N GLU A 301 -18.36 -22.39 29.06
CA GLU A 301 -18.75 -23.52 29.91
C GLU A 301 -20.26 -23.86 29.92
N ASP A 302 -21.15 -22.87 29.78
CA ASP A 302 -22.60 -23.10 29.89
C ASP A 302 -23.19 -23.81 28.67
N ILE A 303 -22.53 -23.73 27.51
CA ILE A 303 -22.99 -24.34 26.25
C ILE A 303 -22.09 -25.50 25.78
N TYR A 304 -20.98 -25.78 26.48
CA TYR A 304 -19.96 -26.74 26.05
C TYR A 304 -20.50 -28.14 25.79
N ASP A 305 -21.23 -28.73 26.75
CA ASP A 305 -21.64 -30.15 26.64
C ASP A 305 -22.60 -30.34 25.45
N GLU A 306 -23.50 -29.38 25.23
CA GLU A 306 -24.43 -29.38 24.10
C GLU A 306 -23.71 -29.11 22.76
N PHE A 307 -22.72 -28.21 22.75
CA PHE A 307 -21.89 -27.96 21.57
C PHE A 307 -21.11 -29.22 21.15
N VAL A 308 -20.50 -29.94 22.10
CA VAL A 308 -19.77 -31.19 21.84
C VAL A 308 -20.74 -32.22 21.24
N ARG A 309 -21.92 -32.42 21.86
CA ARG A 309 -22.94 -33.36 21.35
C ARG A 309 -23.33 -33.06 19.90
N ARG A 310 -23.68 -31.80 19.60
CA ARG A 310 -24.08 -31.39 18.23
C ARG A 310 -22.94 -31.47 17.23
N SER A 311 -21.72 -31.13 17.64
CA SER A 311 -20.53 -31.23 16.78
C SER A 311 -20.24 -32.68 16.37
N VAL A 312 -20.41 -33.62 17.30
CA VAL A 312 -20.27 -35.07 17.04
C VAL A 312 -21.34 -35.54 16.06
N GLU A 313 -22.60 -35.18 16.27
CA GLU A 313 -23.70 -35.52 15.37
C GLU A 313 -23.43 -34.99 13.95
N ARG A 314 -23.01 -33.73 13.83
CA ARG A 314 -22.69 -33.12 12.54
C ARG A 314 -21.46 -33.75 11.86
N ALA A 315 -20.43 -34.12 12.63
CA ALA A 315 -19.25 -34.79 12.11
C ALA A 315 -19.54 -36.21 11.60
N GLN A 316 -20.44 -36.95 12.27
CA GLN A 316 -20.88 -38.28 11.83
C GLN A 316 -21.74 -38.24 10.56
N GLN A 317 -22.42 -37.13 10.30
CA GLN A 317 -23.19 -36.90 9.06
C GLN A 317 -22.32 -36.51 7.87
N ARG A 318 -21.06 -36.11 8.11
CA ARG A 318 -20.14 -35.70 7.04
C ARG A 318 -19.81 -36.88 6.14
N THR A 319 -20.05 -36.71 4.85
CA THR A 319 -19.81 -37.77 3.85
C THR A 319 -18.33 -37.81 3.42
N VAL A 320 -17.72 -38.98 3.56
CA VAL A 320 -16.33 -39.27 3.15
C VAL A 320 -16.34 -40.23 1.97
N GLY A 321 -15.57 -39.94 0.93
CA GLY A 321 -15.41 -40.88 -0.18
C GLY A 321 -14.86 -40.22 -1.43
N ASP A 322 -15.17 -40.82 -2.57
CA ASP A 322 -14.69 -40.38 -3.89
C ASP A 322 -14.87 -38.85 -4.09
N PRO A 323 -13.79 -38.07 -4.27
CA PRO A 323 -13.86 -36.61 -4.48
C PRO A 323 -14.51 -36.22 -5.81
N TRP A 324 -14.72 -37.17 -6.73
CA TRP A 324 -15.50 -36.99 -7.94
C TRP A 324 -17.01 -37.07 -7.71
N SER A 325 -17.47 -37.47 -6.51
CA SER A 325 -18.89 -37.35 -6.16
C SER A 325 -19.22 -35.90 -5.81
N LEU A 326 -20.30 -35.37 -6.41
CA LEU A 326 -20.79 -34.02 -6.10
C LEU A 326 -21.46 -33.94 -4.72
N THR A 327 -21.72 -35.07 -4.07
CA THR A 327 -22.37 -35.14 -2.75
C THR A 327 -21.38 -35.40 -1.62
N ASN A 328 -20.17 -35.86 -1.92
CA ASN A 328 -19.17 -36.12 -0.88
C ASN A 328 -18.56 -34.81 -0.41
N GLU A 329 -18.56 -34.61 0.90
CA GLU A 329 -17.99 -33.42 1.52
C GLU A 329 -16.49 -33.55 1.76
N GLN A 330 -15.94 -34.78 1.78
CA GLN A 330 -14.57 -35.06 2.18
C GLN A 330 -13.88 -36.09 1.26
N GLY A 331 -12.70 -35.72 0.75
CA GLY A 331 -11.78 -36.58 -0.02
C GLY A 331 -10.67 -37.22 0.84
N PRO A 332 -9.65 -37.82 0.21
CA PRO A 332 -8.46 -38.34 0.90
C PRO A 332 -7.50 -37.22 1.34
N GLN A 333 -6.52 -37.58 2.18
CA GLN A 333 -5.32 -36.77 2.42
C GLN A 333 -4.42 -36.80 1.18
N VAL A 334 -3.60 -35.76 0.98
CA VAL A 334 -2.83 -35.58 -0.27
C VAL A 334 -1.85 -36.71 -0.60
N ASP A 335 -1.24 -37.34 0.42
CA ASP A 335 -0.26 -38.39 0.24
C ASP A 335 -0.17 -39.32 1.47
N GLU A 336 0.65 -40.36 1.35
CA GLU A 336 0.85 -41.36 2.39
C GLU A 336 1.54 -40.78 3.64
N ASP A 337 2.46 -39.84 3.47
CA ASP A 337 3.21 -39.25 4.58
C ASP A 337 2.31 -38.40 5.46
N GLN A 338 1.48 -37.55 4.86
CA GLN A 338 0.50 -36.75 5.57
C GLN A 338 -0.56 -37.64 6.24
N TYR A 339 -1.02 -38.68 5.54
CA TYR A 339 -1.94 -39.68 6.10
C TYR A 339 -1.38 -40.35 7.36
N LYS A 340 -0.14 -40.84 7.30
CA LYS A 340 0.54 -41.47 8.45
C LYS A 340 0.75 -40.49 9.59
N LYS A 341 1.16 -39.25 9.30
CA LYS A 341 1.33 -38.19 10.31
C LYS A 341 0.04 -37.93 11.08
N ILE A 342 -1.09 -37.77 10.38
CA ILE A 342 -2.39 -37.51 11.03
C ILE A 342 -2.80 -38.68 11.91
N LEU A 343 -2.70 -39.92 11.42
CA LEU A 343 -3.03 -41.11 12.22
C LEU A 343 -2.14 -41.22 13.47
N ALA A 344 -0.85 -40.91 13.36
CA ALA A 344 0.05 -40.89 14.50
C ALA A 344 -0.39 -39.84 15.55
N LEU A 345 -0.77 -38.63 15.12
CA LEU A 345 -1.25 -37.58 16.03
C LEU A 345 -2.61 -37.92 16.67
N ILE A 346 -3.50 -38.63 15.96
CA ILE A 346 -4.73 -39.17 16.54
C ILE A 346 -4.39 -40.17 17.66
N GLU A 347 -3.45 -41.08 17.44
CA GLU A 347 -3.02 -42.02 18.47
C GLU A 347 -2.35 -41.33 19.66
N THR A 348 -1.58 -40.26 19.43
CA THR A 348 -1.02 -39.43 20.49
C THR A 348 -2.13 -38.79 21.34
N GLY A 349 -3.15 -38.20 20.70
CA GLY A 349 -4.30 -37.63 21.42
C GLY A 349 -5.00 -38.62 22.35
N LYS A 350 -5.22 -39.86 21.89
CA LYS A 350 -5.77 -40.94 22.72
C LYS A 350 -4.87 -41.28 23.92
N LYS A 351 -3.55 -41.35 23.69
CA LYS A 351 -2.55 -41.69 24.72
C LYS A 351 -2.39 -40.62 25.78
N GLU A 352 -2.50 -39.35 25.40
CA GLU A 352 -2.39 -38.21 26.31
C GLU A 352 -3.66 -37.96 27.13
N GLY A 353 -4.75 -38.67 26.84
CA GLY A 353 -5.96 -38.68 27.65
C GLY A 353 -7.09 -37.79 27.14
N ALA A 354 -6.97 -37.24 25.92
CA ALA A 354 -8.09 -36.57 25.27
C ALA A 354 -9.25 -37.57 25.03
N LYS A 355 -10.49 -37.11 25.22
CA LYS A 355 -11.66 -37.96 25.01
C LYS A 355 -12.00 -38.01 23.52
N LEU A 356 -11.83 -39.19 22.91
CA LEU A 356 -12.26 -39.44 21.53
C LEU A 356 -13.79 -39.57 21.47
N GLU A 357 -14.45 -38.61 20.83
CA GLU A 357 -15.91 -38.60 20.71
C GLU A 357 -16.40 -39.32 19.43
N CYS A 358 -15.70 -39.15 18.31
CA CYS A 358 -15.98 -39.87 17.07
C CYS A 358 -14.75 -39.96 16.16
N GLY A 359 -14.82 -40.84 15.15
CA GLY A 359 -13.74 -41.02 14.17
C GLY A 359 -12.52 -41.70 14.78
N GLY A 360 -11.35 -41.06 14.66
CA GLY A 360 -10.11 -41.49 15.28
C GLY A 360 -9.43 -42.68 14.58
N ALA A 361 -9.71 -42.90 13.30
CA ALA A 361 -9.14 -43.98 12.51
C ALA A 361 -9.18 -43.67 11.00
N ALA A 362 -8.48 -44.48 10.24
CA ALA A 362 -8.68 -44.60 8.80
C ALA A 362 -10.14 -44.95 8.46
N ASP A 363 -10.62 -44.52 7.29
CA ASP A 363 -11.95 -44.93 6.83
C ASP A 363 -12.01 -46.41 6.42
N GLY A 364 -10.90 -46.95 5.94
CA GLY A 364 -10.75 -48.36 5.54
C GLY A 364 -10.97 -48.60 4.03
N SER A 365 -11.26 -47.55 3.26
CA SER A 365 -11.29 -47.57 1.80
C SER A 365 -9.87 -47.62 1.18
N GLU A 366 -9.76 -47.99 -0.10
CA GLU A 366 -8.55 -47.75 -0.89
C GLU A 366 -8.26 -46.23 -0.91
N GLY A 367 -6.98 -45.84 -0.82
CA GLY A 367 -6.56 -44.44 -0.74
C GLY A 367 -6.37 -43.90 0.68
N TYR A 368 -6.07 -42.61 0.79
CA TYR A 368 -5.63 -41.98 2.04
C TYR A 368 -6.77 -41.34 2.84
N PHE A 369 -7.84 -42.08 3.10
CA PHE A 369 -9.04 -41.54 3.76
C PHE A 369 -9.01 -41.67 5.30
N ILE A 370 -9.31 -40.57 6.00
CA ILE A 370 -9.35 -40.51 7.47
C ILE A 370 -10.75 -40.05 7.90
N LYS A 371 -11.32 -40.69 8.92
CA LYS A 371 -12.64 -40.33 9.44
C LYS A 371 -12.62 -38.95 10.12
N PRO A 372 -13.67 -38.13 9.97
CA PRO A 372 -13.83 -36.90 10.73
C PRO A 372 -13.72 -37.19 12.22
N THR A 373 -12.71 -36.62 12.86
CA THR A 373 -12.34 -36.96 14.24
C THR A 373 -12.60 -35.77 15.15
N ILE A 374 -13.22 -36.02 16.29
CA ILE A 374 -13.41 -35.01 17.34
C ILE A 374 -12.83 -35.54 18.65
N PHE A 375 -11.95 -34.75 19.25
CA PHE A 375 -11.54 -34.90 20.64
C PHE A 375 -12.16 -33.78 21.48
N SER A 376 -12.80 -34.14 22.58
CA SER A 376 -13.21 -33.22 23.64
C SER A 376 -12.29 -33.34 24.85
N ASP A 377 -12.46 -32.44 25.81
CA ASP A 377 -11.69 -32.40 27.06
C ASP A 377 -10.18 -32.36 26.79
N VAL A 378 -9.80 -31.65 25.72
CA VAL A 378 -8.41 -31.47 25.33
C VAL A 378 -7.77 -30.44 26.25
N ASP A 379 -6.64 -30.81 26.84
CA ASP A 379 -5.82 -29.93 27.66
C ASP A 379 -4.79 -29.18 26.79
N ASP A 380 -4.49 -27.92 27.13
CA ASP A 380 -3.58 -27.09 26.33
C ASP A 380 -2.15 -27.63 26.32
N SER A 381 -1.74 -28.49 27.25
CA SER A 381 -0.41 -29.14 27.23
C SER A 381 -0.29 -30.33 26.28
N MET A 382 -1.42 -30.86 25.77
CA MET A 382 -1.41 -32.01 24.86
C MET A 382 -0.76 -31.67 23.51
N THR A 383 -0.08 -32.65 22.92
CA THR A 383 0.54 -32.53 21.60
C THR A 383 -0.48 -32.14 20.54
N ILE A 384 -1.68 -32.73 20.57
CA ILE A 384 -2.75 -32.39 19.61
C ILE A 384 -3.31 -30.97 19.78
N ALA A 385 -3.08 -30.30 20.92
CA ALA A 385 -3.41 -28.90 21.13
C ALA A 385 -2.30 -27.95 20.65
N ARG A 386 -1.05 -28.41 20.61
CA ARG A 386 0.13 -27.58 20.28
C ARG A 386 0.59 -27.74 18.84
N GLU A 387 0.60 -28.95 18.32
CA GLU A 387 1.12 -29.25 16.98
C GLU A 387 0.05 -29.09 15.89
N GLU A 388 0.51 -28.64 14.71
CA GLU A 388 -0.31 -28.61 13.51
C GLU A 388 -0.53 -30.03 12.96
N ILE A 389 -1.78 -30.50 13.05
CA ILE A 389 -2.19 -31.82 12.56
C ILE A 389 -2.32 -31.81 11.03
N PHE A 390 -2.95 -30.77 10.49
CA PHE A 390 -3.21 -30.59 9.06
C PHE A 390 -4.04 -31.75 8.46
N GLY A 391 -5.09 -32.13 9.18
CA GLY A 391 -6.01 -33.23 8.86
C GLY A 391 -7.36 -33.05 9.57
N PRO A 392 -8.32 -33.96 9.35
CA PRO A 392 -9.72 -33.76 9.77
C PRO A 392 -9.90 -34.14 11.26
N VAL A 393 -9.24 -33.40 12.16
CA VAL A 393 -9.19 -33.70 13.61
C VAL A 393 -9.46 -32.44 14.43
N MET A 394 -10.62 -32.38 15.11
CA MET A 394 -11.05 -31.24 15.93
C MET A 394 -10.62 -31.42 17.37
N GLN A 395 -10.15 -30.35 17.99
CA GLN A 395 -9.95 -30.29 19.43
C GLN A 395 -10.98 -29.31 19.99
N ILE A 396 -11.80 -29.77 20.95
CA ILE A 396 -12.77 -28.95 21.64
C ILE A 396 -12.33 -28.78 23.10
N MET A 397 -12.16 -27.53 23.52
CA MET A 397 -11.71 -27.12 24.85
C MET A 397 -12.78 -26.27 25.52
N LYS A 398 -12.94 -26.43 26.84
CA LYS A 398 -13.86 -25.61 27.66
C LYS A 398 -13.14 -24.38 28.20
N PHE A 399 -13.80 -23.22 28.26
CA PHE A 399 -13.28 -22.02 28.95
C PHE A 399 -14.40 -21.30 29.73
N LYS A 400 -14.05 -20.38 30.64
CA LYS A 400 -15.02 -19.64 31.46
C LYS A 400 -15.09 -18.16 31.14
N THR A 401 -13.92 -17.51 31.08
CA THR A 401 -13.84 -16.04 30.95
C THR A 401 -13.13 -15.61 29.67
N LEU A 402 -13.40 -14.38 29.22
CA LEU A 402 -12.77 -13.84 28.01
C LEU A 402 -11.25 -13.69 28.17
N ASP A 403 -10.79 -13.22 29.34
CA ASP A 403 -9.35 -13.05 29.60
C ASP A 403 -8.60 -14.39 29.58
N GLU A 404 -9.21 -15.43 30.15
CA GLU A 404 -8.67 -16.80 30.12
C GLU A 404 -8.53 -17.32 28.68
N VAL A 405 -9.57 -17.18 27.84
CA VAL A 405 -9.49 -17.69 26.45
C VAL A 405 -8.57 -16.84 25.57
N ILE A 406 -8.39 -15.56 25.88
CA ILE A 406 -7.37 -14.71 25.24
C ILE A 406 -5.97 -15.24 25.56
N GLU A 407 -5.69 -15.52 26.84
CA GLU A 407 -4.39 -16.06 27.27
C GLU A 407 -4.10 -17.39 26.58
N ARG A 408 -5.05 -18.33 26.62
CA ARG A 408 -4.93 -19.66 26.03
C ARG A 408 -4.89 -19.64 24.49
N GLY A 409 -5.71 -18.80 23.86
CA GLY A 409 -5.70 -18.59 22.41
C GLY A 409 -4.34 -18.06 21.94
N ASN A 410 -3.73 -17.17 22.72
CA ASN A 410 -2.41 -16.60 22.46
C ASN A 410 -1.24 -17.49 22.86
N ASP A 411 -1.45 -18.46 23.75
CA ASP A 411 -0.45 -19.45 24.15
C ASP A 411 -0.21 -20.51 23.05
N SER A 412 0.48 -20.06 22.01
CA SER A 412 0.87 -20.87 20.85
C SER A 412 2.03 -20.17 20.13
N ASP A 413 2.92 -20.94 19.53
CA ASP A 413 3.95 -20.38 18.65
C ASP A 413 3.34 -19.78 17.36
N PHE A 414 2.11 -20.16 17.03
CA PHE A 414 1.36 -19.73 15.86
C PHE A 414 0.52 -18.47 16.08
N GLY A 415 0.11 -17.85 14.98
CA GLY A 415 -0.71 -16.64 14.98
C GLY A 415 -1.29 -16.28 13.61
N LEU A 416 -1.80 -17.26 12.86
CA LEU A 416 -2.31 -17.02 11.50
C LEU A 416 -3.69 -16.39 11.51
N ALA A 417 -4.67 -17.17 11.96
CA ALA A 417 -6.07 -16.82 11.98
C ALA A 417 -6.69 -17.13 13.33
N ALA A 418 -7.83 -16.51 13.60
CA ALA A 418 -8.70 -16.84 14.71
C ALA A 418 -10.13 -16.41 14.41
N ALA A 419 -11.11 -16.99 15.11
CA ALA A 419 -12.50 -16.60 14.97
C ALA A 419 -13.22 -16.50 16.32
N VAL A 420 -14.27 -15.68 16.35
CA VAL A 420 -15.19 -15.55 17.49
C VAL A 420 -16.64 -15.61 17.04
N TYR A 421 -17.48 -16.32 17.81
CA TYR A 421 -18.93 -16.41 17.63
C TYR A 421 -19.63 -15.84 18.86
N THR A 422 -20.37 -14.76 18.68
CA THR A 422 -21.07 -14.00 19.73
C THR A 422 -22.08 -13.04 19.11
N LYS A 423 -23.16 -12.73 19.82
CA LYS A 423 -24.12 -11.69 19.44
C LYS A 423 -23.75 -10.33 20.04
N ASP A 424 -22.85 -10.32 21.02
CA ASP A 424 -22.35 -9.14 21.69
C ASP A 424 -21.18 -8.48 20.91
N LEU A 425 -21.38 -7.21 20.55
CA LEU A 425 -20.40 -6.46 19.76
C LEU A 425 -19.15 -6.09 20.57
N GLU A 426 -19.30 -5.82 21.87
CA GLU A 426 -18.19 -5.44 22.74
C GLU A 426 -17.23 -6.63 22.92
N ASN A 427 -17.77 -7.82 23.15
CA ASN A 427 -17.02 -9.06 23.24
C ASN A 427 -16.28 -9.37 21.93
N ALA A 428 -16.95 -9.21 20.78
CA ALA A 428 -16.33 -9.42 19.47
C ALA A 428 -15.11 -8.50 19.26
N PHE A 429 -15.24 -7.20 19.52
CA PHE A 429 -14.13 -6.26 19.40
C PHE A 429 -13.05 -6.48 20.46
N TYR A 430 -13.44 -6.82 21.69
CA TYR A 430 -12.50 -7.11 22.78
C TYR A 430 -11.61 -8.29 22.43
N LEU A 431 -12.18 -9.40 21.94
CA LEU A 431 -11.42 -10.57 21.51
C LEU A 431 -10.56 -10.27 20.27
N ALA A 432 -11.13 -9.63 19.24
CA ALA A 432 -10.40 -9.30 18.01
C ALA A 432 -9.18 -8.39 18.25
N LYS A 433 -9.24 -7.50 19.25
CA LYS A 433 -8.13 -6.62 19.61
C LYS A 433 -7.02 -7.33 20.40
N ASN A 434 -7.37 -8.33 21.20
CA ASN A 434 -6.45 -8.94 22.17
C ASN A 434 -5.89 -10.29 21.72
N LEU A 435 -6.45 -10.94 20.70
CA LEU A 435 -5.88 -12.12 20.07
C LEU A 435 -4.77 -11.75 19.09
N ARG A 436 -3.67 -12.50 19.12
CA ARG A 436 -2.47 -12.31 18.28
C ARG A 436 -2.57 -13.21 17.05
N ALA A 437 -3.51 -12.90 16.18
CA ALA A 437 -3.70 -13.51 14.87
C ALA A 437 -3.72 -12.43 13.78
N GLY A 438 -3.19 -12.72 12.58
CA GLY A 438 -3.21 -11.73 11.49
C GLY A 438 -4.53 -11.66 10.73
N SER A 439 -5.41 -12.65 10.90
CA SER A 439 -6.80 -12.57 10.48
C SER A 439 -7.75 -12.94 11.61
N MET A 440 -8.74 -12.08 11.86
CA MET A 440 -9.79 -12.29 12.86
C MET A 440 -11.15 -12.31 12.16
N TRP A 441 -11.85 -13.43 12.24
CA TRP A 441 -13.22 -13.55 11.76
C TRP A 441 -14.23 -13.42 12.92
N VAL A 442 -15.36 -12.75 12.67
CA VAL A 442 -16.43 -12.58 13.65
C VAL A 442 -17.72 -13.12 13.04
N ASN A 443 -18.30 -14.16 13.64
CA ASN A 443 -19.47 -14.88 13.16
C ASN A 443 -19.34 -15.39 11.71
N CYS A 444 -18.13 -15.78 11.31
CA CYS A 444 -17.81 -16.44 10.05
C CYS A 444 -16.45 -17.15 10.14
N TYR A 445 -16.09 -17.92 9.12
CA TYR A 445 -14.77 -18.55 8.99
C TYR A 445 -14.36 -18.69 7.52
N ASP A 446 -13.06 -18.67 7.23
CA ASP A 446 -12.49 -18.83 5.87
C ASP A 446 -13.09 -17.87 4.83
N VAL A 447 -13.48 -16.66 5.27
CA VAL A 447 -13.94 -15.60 4.37
C VAL A 447 -12.72 -14.86 3.83
N PHE A 448 -12.33 -15.21 2.61
CA PHE A 448 -11.21 -14.60 1.90
C PHE A 448 -11.68 -13.58 0.86
N SER A 449 -10.92 -12.50 0.72
CA SER A 449 -11.05 -11.52 -0.34
C SER A 449 -9.68 -11.04 -0.75
N ALA A 450 -9.41 -10.95 -2.06
CA ALA A 450 -8.15 -10.39 -2.56
C ALA A 450 -7.92 -8.94 -2.09
N GLY A 451 -9.00 -8.24 -1.71
CA GLY A 451 -8.94 -6.90 -1.13
C GLY A 451 -8.57 -6.83 0.35
N SER A 452 -8.52 -7.97 1.06
CA SER A 452 -8.17 -8.03 2.49
C SER A 452 -6.79 -8.66 2.67
N PRO A 453 -5.90 -8.10 3.51
CA PRO A 453 -4.65 -8.76 3.85
C PRO A 453 -4.91 -10.02 4.67
N PHE A 454 -4.07 -11.04 4.48
CA PHE A 454 -4.10 -12.29 5.21
C PHE A 454 -2.67 -12.73 5.49
N GLY A 455 -2.33 -13.01 6.74
CA GLY A 455 -1.12 -13.76 7.08
C GLY A 455 -0.77 -13.74 8.55
N GLY A 456 0.46 -14.12 8.86
CA GLY A 456 0.83 -14.60 10.20
C GLY A 456 1.46 -13.59 11.16
N PHE A 457 1.21 -13.79 12.45
CA PHE A 457 1.97 -13.25 13.57
C PHE A 457 3.01 -14.27 14.11
N LYS A 458 3.92 -13.79 14.97
CA LYS A 458 4.86 -14.60 15.77
C LYS A 458 5.86 -15.38 14.90
N SER A 459 5.91 -16.71 15.05
CA SER A 459 6.81 -17.59 14.28
C SER A 459 6.44 -17.67 12.80
N GLN A 460 5.27 -17.15 12.43
CA GLN A 460 4.81 -16.96 11.07
C GLN A 460 5.08 -15.51 10.67
N ILE A 461 6.18 -15.26 9.97
CA ILE A 461 6.62 -13.88 9.70
C ILE A 461 6.01 -13.35 8.38
N ARG A 462 5.02 -12.44 8.52
CA ARG A 462 4.45 -11.40 7.60
C ARG A 462 3.48 -11.75 6.45
N ASP A 463 2.42 -10.92 6.38
CA ASP A 463 1.10 -10.96 5.68
C ASP A 463 1.01 -11.06 4.14
N GLU A 464 0.37 -12.08 3.53
CA GLU A 464 0.23 -12.45 2.11
C GLU A 464 -0.65 -11.62 1.15
N MET A 465 -1.70 -10.90 1.61
CA MET A 465 -2.63 -10.18 0.71
C MET A 465 -2.70 -8.66 0.93
N ALA A 466 -3.32 -7.94 -0.03
CA ALA A 466 -3.70 -6.50 -0.11
C ALA A 466 -2.70 -5.42 0.36
N MET A 467 -2.08 -5.54 1.54
CA MET A 467 -0.98 -4.69 2.01
C MET A 467 0.39 -5.04 1.39
N LYS A 468 0.52 -6.19 0.71
CA LYS A 468 1.80 -6.75 0.25
C LYS A 468 2.32 -6.27 -1.12
N MET A 469 1.61 -5.36 -1.82
CA MET A 469 2.26 -4.63 -2.93
C MET A 469 3.57 -3.98 -2.45
N ARG A 470 3.62 -3.58 -1.16
CA ARG A 470 4.81 -3.02 -0.53
C ARG A 470 5.98 -3.97 -0.32
N GLU A 471 5.78 -5.27 -0.39
CA GLU A 471 6.88 -6.23 -0.20
C GLU A 471 7.36 -6.84 -1.51
N MET A 472 6.64 -6.57 -2.60
CA MET A 472 6.98 -6.91 -3.99
C MET A 472 7.60 -5.70 -4.72
N GLU A 473 7.86 -4.61 -3.97
CA GLU A 473 8.52 -3.40 -4.43
C GLU A 473 9.81 -3.10 -3.66
N GLN A 474 10.66 -2.28 -4.27
CA GLN A 474 11.72 -1.55 -3.61
C GLN A 474 11.41 -0.05 -3.69
N VAL A 475 11.45 0.63 -2.54
CA VAL A 475 11.21 2.08 -2.47
C VAL A 475 12.54 2.81 -2.72
N ALA A 476 12.63 3.48 -3.86
CA ALA A 476 13.73 4.38 -4.16
C ALA A 476 13.32 5.81 -3.79
N ALA A 477 13.96 6.38 -2.77
CA ALA A 477 13.82 7.80 -2.47
C ALA A 477 14.76 8.60 -3.38
N SER A 478 14.18 9.48 -4.20
CA SER A 478 14.91 10.45 -5.00
C SER A 478 14.71 11.82 -4.38
N THR A 479 15.75 12.35 -3.74
CA THR A 479 15.78 13.72 -3.24
C THR A 479 16.63 14.55 -4.18
N VAL A 480 15.97 15.45 -4.89
CA VAL A 480 16.61 16.38 -5.81
C VAL A 480 16.59 17.74 -5.12
N GLN A 481 17.73 18.42 -5.05
CA GLN A 481 17.73 19.84 -4.68
C GLN A 481 16.76 20.53 -5.62
N ARG A 482 15.79 21.26 -5.06
CA ARG A 482 14.90 22.04 -5.89
C ARG A 482 15.76 23.18 -6.40
N GLU A 483 16.43 22.97 -7.53
CA GLU A 483 16.86 24.08 -8.35
C GLU A 483 15.57 24.74 -8.80
N VAL A 484 15.12 25.73 -8.02
CA VAL A 484 14.28 26.82 -8.51
C VAL A 484 14.86 27.19 -9.88
N GLY A 485 14.02 27.29 -10.91
CA GLY A 485 14.35 27.29 -12.35
C GLY A 485 15.33 28.37 -12.88
N LEU A 486 16.27 28.83 -12.06
CA LEU A 486 17.44 29.65 -12.34
C LEU A 486 18.66 28.80 -12.74
N GLY A 487 18.80 27.57 -12.23
CA GLY A 487 20.00 26.74 -12.44
C GLY A 487 20.24 26.26 -13.88
N MET A 488 19.20 26.14 -14.70
CA MET A 488 19.33 25.80 -16.12
C MET A 488 19.74 26.99 -17.00
N LYS A 489 19.48 28.23 -16.56
CA LYS A 489 19.82 29.45 -17.32
C LYS A 489 21.14 30.07 -16.86
N GLU A 490 21.49 30.01 -15.57
CA GLU A 490 22.85 30.31 -15.12
C GLU A 490 23.86 29.34 -15.75
N ARG A 491 23.57 28.03 -15.79
CA ARG A 491 24.40 27.10 -16.57
C ARG A 491 24.40 27.40 -18.06
N HIS A 492 23.32 27.89 -18.67
CA HIS A 492 23.37 28.26 -20.09
C HIS A 492 24.22 29.52 -20.33
N VAL A 493 24.19 30.51 -19.43
CA VAL A 493 24.98 31.74 -19.53
C VAL A 493 26.45 31.48 -19.14
N GLU A 494 26.72 30.67 -18.13
CA GLU A 494 28.06 30.23 -17.75
C GLU A 494 28.66 29.28 -18.79
N GLN A 495 27.86 28.38 -19.36
CA GLN A 495 28.30 27.50 -20.44
C GLN A 495 28.46 28.26 -21.75
N LEU A 496 27.61 29.25 -22.07
CA LEU A 496 27.90 30.18 -23.17
C LEU A 496 29.17 30.99 -22.88
N ALA A 497 29.35 31.50 -21.66
CA ALA A 497 30.54 32.27 -21.30
C ALA A 497 31.81 31.42 -21.36
N GLU A 498 31.73 30.14 -21.01
CA GLU A 498 32.83 29.18 -21.04
C GLU A 498 33.09 28.63 -22.45
N ASP A 499 32.04 28.39 -23.25
CA ASP A 499 32.13 28.09 -24.68
C ASP A 499 32.73 29.30 -25.44
N TYR A 500 32.35 30.54 -25.10
CA TYR A 500 32.97 31.76 -25.61
C TYR A 500 34.42 31.90 -25.16
N ARG A 501 34.72 31.53 -23.90
CA ARG A 501 36.10 31.50 -23.40
C ARG A 501 36.93 30.49 -24.18
N LEU A 502 36.38 29.32 -24.49
CA LEU A 502 37.00 28.28 -25.28
C LEU A 502 37.20 28.75 -26.73
N GLU A 503 36.21 29.35 -27.37
CA GLU A 503 36.32 29.91 -28.73
C GLU A 503 37.36 31.04 -28.79
N ILE A 504 37.40 31.92 -27.79
CA ILE A 504 38.44 32.96 -27.66
C ILE A 504 39.81 32.32 -27.44
N HIS A 505 39.90 31.24 -26.67
CA HIS A 505 41.14 30.52 -26.41
C HIS A 505 41.64 29.74 -27.65
N GLU A 506 40.74 29.15 -28.43
CA GLU A 506 41.02 28.48 -29.70
C GLU A 506 41.41 29.49 -30.78
N MET A 507 40.76 30.66 -30.84
CA MET A 507 41.16 31.74 -31.74
C MET A 507 42.53 32.33 -31.34
N LYS A 508 42.83 32.44 -30.04
CA LYS A 508 44.17 32.80 -29.53
C LYS A 508 45.23 31.74 -29.85
N ALA A 509 44.88 30.47 -29.82
CA ALA A 509 45.76 29.36 -30.22
C ALA A 509 45.99 29.31 -31.74
N LYS A 510 45.04 29.78 -32.55
CA LYS A 510 45.23 30.01 -33.99
C LYS A 510 46.10 31.24 -34.29
N LEU A 511 46.16 32.23 -33.39
CA LEU A 511 46.97 33.46 -33.51
C LEU A 511 48.47 33.25 -33.24
N THR A 512 48.88 32.21 -32.53
CA THR A 512 50.30 31.86 -32.38
C THR A 512 50.90 31.26 -33.66
N ASN A 513 50.07 30.99 -34.67
CA ASN A 513 50.51 30.58 -36.00
C ASN A 513 49.93 31.49 -37.10
N SER A 514 50.81 32.31 -37.69
CA SER A 514 50.67 33.10 -38.92
C SER A 514 50.15 34.54 -38.82
N SER A 515 50.72 35.37 -39.70
CA SER A 515 50.69 36.83 -39.80
C SER A 515 49.32 37.43 -40.12
N PHE A 516 48.43 37.54 -39.14
CA PHE A 516 47.13 38.19 -39.32
C PHE A 516 47.21 39.71 -39.03
N GLN A 517 46.85 40.56 -40.01
CA GLN A 517 46.99 42.02 -39.92
C GLN A 517 45.91 42.68 -39.04
N ALA A 518 46.34 43.62 -38.18
CA ALA A 518 45.55 44.35 -37.19
C ALA A 518 44.26 45.06 -37.68
N LYS A 519 44.10 45.27 -39.00
CA LYS A 519 42.90 45.89 -39.59
C LYS A 519 41.69 44.94 -39.59
N HIS A 520 41.90 43.65 -39.89
CA HIS A 520 40.81 42.66 -39.87
C HIS A 520 40.27 42.41 -38.46
N TRP A 521 41.09 42.69 -37.44
CA TRP A 521 40.72 42.50 -36.05
C TRP A 521 39.77 43.59 -35.53
N ARG A 522 39.91 44.85 -35.96
CA ARG A 522 38.97 45.92 -35.55
C ARG A 522 37.55 45.67 -36.07
N ASP A 523 37.43 45.20 -37.31
CA ASP A 523 36.14 45.00 -37.96
C ASP A 523 35.42 43.73 -37.44
N ALA A 524 36.16 42.64 -37.21
CA ALA A 524 35.61 41.42 -36.62
C ALA A 524 35.11 41.64 -35.18
N ASN A 525 35.84 42.43 -34.38
CA ASN A 525 35.48 42.69 -32.99
C ASN A 525 34.31 43.68 -32.84
N ALA A 526 34.20 44.66 -33.74
CA ALA A 526 33.05 45.56 -33.78
C ALA A 526 31.75 44.82 -34.13
N THR A 527 31.84 43.83 -35.02
CA THR A 527 30.70 42.99 -35.42
C THR A 527 30.28 42.07 -34.27
N LEU A 528 31.23 41.41 -33.60
CA LEU A 528 30.96 40.52 -32.47
C LEU A 528 30.30 41.25 -31.28
N VAL A 529 30.78 42.44 -30.92
CA VAL A 529 30.18 43.25 -29.83
C VAL A 529 28.75 43.69 -30.18
N ALA A 530 28.47 43.97 -31.45
CA ALA A 530 27.12 44.33 -31.89
C ALA A 530 26.16 43.13 -31.83
N GLU A 531 26.59 41.97 -32.33
CA GLU A 531 25.80 40.72 -32.32
C GLU A 531 25.52 40.22 -30.90
N VAL A 532 26.52 40.29 -30.01
CA VAL A 532 26.36 39.92 -28.59
C VAL A 532 25.41 40.88 -27.88
N GLY A 533 25.55 42.19 -28.10
CA GLY A 533 24.62 43.17 -27.54
C GLY A 533 23.18 43.00 -28.01
N GLU A 534 22.97 42.55 -29.26
CA GLU A 534 21.64 42.27 -29.80
C GLU A 534 21.03 40.97 -29.22
N ARG A 535 21.83 39.92 -29.05
CA ARG A 535 21.39 38.67 -28.40
C ARG A 535 21.00 38.87 -26.94
N VAL A 536 21.77 39.65 -26.17
CA VAL A 536 21.45 39.97 -24.76
C VAL A 536 20.13 40.74 -24.67
N ARG A 537 19.93 41.76 -25.51
CA ARG A 537 18.66 42.51 -25.56
C ARG A 537 17.47 41.63 -25.92
N LYS A 538 17.65 40.69 -26.85
CA LYS A 538 16.61 39.74 -27.24
C LYS A 538 16.24 38.79 -26.10
N SER A 539 17.22 38.22 -25.41
CA SER A 539 16.97 37.34 -24.25
C SER A 539 16.27 38.06 -23.10
N VAL A 540 16.61 39.33 -22.83
CA VAL A 540 15.94 40.16 -21.81
C VAL A 540 14.50 40.48 -22.22
N ALA A 541 14.25 40.75 -23.50
CA ALA A 541 12.90 40.99 -24.02
C ALA A 541 12.01 39.73 -23.92
N GLU A 542 12.54 38.56 -24.28
CA GLU A 542 11.84 37.27 -24.20
C GLU A 542 11.53 36.89 -22.73
N ALA A 543 12.47 37.10 -21.80
CA ALA A 543 12.23 36.87 -20.38
C ALA A 543 11.12 37.77 -19.81
N LYS A 544 11.08 39.04 -20.24
CA LYS A 544 10.04 39.99 -19.85
C LYS A 544 8.67 39.62 -20.41
N GLU A 545 8.61 39.14 -21.65
CA GLU A 545 7.37 38.73 -22.31
C GLU A 545 6.77 37.48 -21.66
N GLU A 546 7.61 36.51 -21.28
CA GLU A 546 7.16 35.29 -20.59
C GLU A 546 6.67 35.57 -19.16
N ALA A 547 7.40 36.40 -18.39
CA ALA A 547 6.97 36.78 -17.04
C ALA A 547 5.63 37.55 -17.04
N ASN A 548 5.34 38.31 -18.10
CA ASN A 548 4.05 38.96 -18.27
C ASN A 548 2.94 37.94 -18.62
N ARG A 549 3.23 36.93 -19.44
CA ARG A 549 2.27 35.88 -19.80
C ARG A 549 1.86 35.05 -18.58
N GLU A 550 2.82 34.64 -17.75
CA GLU A 550 2.55 33.86 -16.53
C GLU A 550 1.70 34.64 -15.51
N LEU A 551 1.86 35.97 -15.46
CA LEU A 551 1.03 36.85 -14.63
C LEU A 551 -0.39 37.00 -15.20
N GLU A 552 -0.54 37.13 -16.53
CA GLU A 552 -1.85 37.16 -17.20
C GLU A 552 -2.64 35.85 -17.00
N GLU A 553 -1.97 34.71 -17.04
CA GLU A 553 -2.58 33.40 -16.77
C GLU A 553 -3.06 33.28 -15.32
N ALA A 554 -2.28 33.76 -14.35
CA ALA A 554 -2.67 33.79 -12.94
C ALA A 554 -3.90 34.69 -12.70
N HIS A 555 -3.93 35.87 -13.31
CA HIS A 555 -5.11 36.75 -13.27
C HIS A 555 -6.34 36.09 -13.90
N THR A 556 -6.16 35.36 -15.00
CA THR A 556 -7.25 34.62 -15.67
C THR A 556 -7.83 33.53 -14.74
N GLN A 557 -6.98 32.81 -14.02
CA GLN A 557 -7.43 31.81 -13.05
C GLN A 557 -8.17 32.43 -11.86
N LEU A 558 -7.71 33.57 -11.35
CA LEU A 558 -8.39 34.33 -10.30
C LEU A 558 -9.80 34.76 -10.74
N ASP A 559 -9.95 35.28 -11.97
CA ASP A 559 -11.23 35.69 -12.52
C ASP A 559 -12.23 34.52 -12.64
N ILE A 560 -11.75 33.34 -13.03
CA ILE A 560 -12.57 32.13 -13.10
C ILE A 560 -13.02 31.70 -11.70
N ALA A 561 -12.12 31.73 -10.71
CA ALA A 561 -12.42 31.37 -9.34
C ALA A 561 -13.48 32.30 -8.72
N ILE A 562 -13.35 33.62 -8.91
CA ILE A 562 -14.32 34.62 -8.44
C ILE A 562 -15.70 34.41 -9.08
N LYS A 563 -15.76 34.14 -10.39
CA LYS A 563 -17.04 33.86 -11.09
C LYS A 563 -17.71 32.59 -10.57
N ASN A 564 -16.93 31.55 -10.28
CA ASN A 564 -17.45 30.30 -9.71
C ASN A 564 -17.96 30.49 -8.29
N GLU A 565 -17.23 31.23 -7.44
CA GLU A 565 -17.68 31.56 -6.08
C GLU A 565 -19.03 32.29 -6.11
N ALA A 566 -19.17 33.33 -6.95
CA ALA A 566 -20.40 34.10 -7.08
C ALA A 566 -21.60 33.25 -7.49
N LYS A 567 -21.41 32.33 -8.44
CA LYS A 567 -22.46 31.42 -8.93
C LYS A 567 -22.93 30.43 -7.86
N ILE A 568 -22.00 29.88 -7.09
CA ILE A 568 -22.34 28.92 -6.01
C ILE A 568 -22.99 29.67 -4.84
N LYS A 569 -22.54 30.89 -4.53
CA LYS A 569 -23.15 31.75 -3.50
C LYS A 569 -24.60 32.12 -3.84
N GLU A 570 -24.90 32.46 -5.08
CA GLU A 570 -26.28 32.72 -5.53
C GLU A 570 -27.17 31.47 -5.38
N THR A 571 -26.61 30.29 -5.69
CA THR A 571 -27.31 29.00 -5.53
C THR A 571 -27.59 28.70 -4.06
N LEU A 572 -26.63 28.98 -3.16
CA LEU A 572 -26.79 28.85 -1.71
C LEU A 572 -27.86 29.81 -1.16
N GLU A 573 -27.87 31.06 -1.61
CA GLU A 573 -28.88 32.06 -1.21
C GLU A 573 -30.29 31.68 -1.67
N ARG A 574 -30.42 31.07 -2.86
CA ARG A 574 -31.70 30.50 -3.30
C ARG A 574 -32.15 29.35 -2.40
N ALA A 575 -31.27 28.41 -2.09
CA ALA A 575 -31.57 27.29 -1.20
C ALA A 575 -31.97 27.76 0.22
N ILE A 576 -31.34 28.82 0.75
CA ILE A 576 -31.71 29.41 2.04
C ILE A 576 -33.13 30.03 1.99
N ARG A 577 -33.50 30.69 0.90
CA ARG A 577 -34.85 31.26 0.72
C ARG A 577 -35.92 30.18 0.61
N GLU A 578 -35.65 29.11 -0.14
CA GLU A 578 -36.55 27.96 -0.28
C GLU A 578 -36.77 27.27 1.08
N LYS A 579 -35.69 27.06 1.84
CA LYS A 579 -35.75 26.52 3.20
C LYS A 579 -36.63 27.38 4.13
N ARG A 580 -36.43 28.70 4.14
CA ARG A 580 -37.25 29.62 4.96
C ARG A 580 -38.73 29.56 4.59
N THR A 581 -39.03 29.43 3.31
CA THR A 581 -40.40 29.30 2.81
C THR A 581 -41.01 27.99 3.31
N ALA A 582 -40.29 26.88 3.20
CA ALA A 582 -40.73 25.57 3.70
C ALA A 582 -40.88 25.54 5.23
N GLU A 583 -40.00 26.20 5.99
CA GLU A 583 -40.12 26.36 7.45
C GLU A 583 -41.37 27.17 7.83
N SER A 584 -41.65 28.26 7.10
CA SER A 584 -42.88 29.05 7.30
C SER A 584 -44.14 28.24 7.00
N THR A 585 -44.17 27.46 5.91
CA THR A 585 -45.29 26.57 5.60
C THR A 585 -45.46 25.48 6.66
N LEU A 586 -44.35 24.96 7.20
CA LEU A 586 -44.39 23.98 8.28
C LEU A 586 -44.95 24.57 9.58
N GLU A 587 -44.55 25.78 9.95
CA GLU A 587 -45.10 26.49 11.12
C GLU A 587 -46.61 26.75 10.98
N GLU A 588 -47.05 27.15 9.78
CA GLU A 588 -48.46 27.35 9.47
C GLU A 588 -49.25 26.03 9.59
N LEU A 589 -48.76 24.95 8.99
CA LEU A 589 -49.35 23.60 9.08
C LEU A 589 -49.40 23.06 10.51
N LEU A 590 -48.38 23.36 11.32
CA LEU A 590 -48.34 22.99 12.75
C LEU A 590 -49.31 23.82 13.60
N SER A 591 -49.67 25.03 13.16
CA SER A 591 -50.64 25.89 13.87
C SER A 591 -52.08 25.40 13.75
N PHE A 592 -52.43 24.71 12.67
CA PHE A 592 -53.75 24.09 12.45
C PHE A 592 -53.99 22.82 13.27
N ARG A 593 -52.98 22.31 13.97
CA ARG A 593 -53.02 21.05 14.74
C ARG A 593 -53.94 21.07 15.98
N LYS A 594 -54.62 22.19 16.26
CA LYS A 594 -55.58 22.31 17.37
C LYS A 594 -57.00 21.83 17.03
N ASP A 595 -57.37 21.80 15.76
CA ASP A 595 -58.71 21.38 15.31
C ASP A 595 -58.53 20.17 14.39
N GLY A 596 -58.85 18.97 14.87
CA GLY A 596 -58.52 17.72 14.19
C GLY A 596 -59.11 17.61 12.78
N ASP A 597 -58.27 17.72 11.74
CA ASP A 597 -57.88 16.62 10.83
C ASP A 597 -56.94 17.07 9.67
N ASP A 598 -56.27 16.08 9.07
CA ASP A 598 -55.76 15.95 7.67
C ASP A 598 -54.39 16.51 7.17
N HIS A 599 -53.52 17.12 8.00
CA HIS A 599 -52.21 17.62 7.51
C HIS A 599 -50.98 16.74 7.82
N TYR A 600 -51.14 15.58 8.46
CA TYR A 600 -50.01 14.76 8.94
C TYR A 600 -49.06 14.30 7.81
N GLN A 601 -49.60 13.84 6.68
CA GLN A 601 -48.79 13.40 5.54
C GLN A 601 -47.98 14.55 4.91
N GLN A 602 -48.59 15.74 4.78
CA GLN A 602 -47.92 16.94 4.28
C GLN A 602 -46.77 17.38 5.20
N ILE A 603 -46.95 17.29 6.52
CA ILE A 603 -45.92 17.58 7.53
C ILE A 603 -44.75 16.59 7.44
N VAL A 604 -45.03 15.29 7.27
CA VAL A 604 -43.99 14.26 7.12
C VAL A 604 -43.20 14.46 5.83
N GLU A 605 -43.88 14.80 4.73
CA GLU A 605 -43.26 15.05 3.44
C GLU A 605 -42.41 16.34 3.44
N LEU A 606 -42.91 17.43 4.04
CA LEU A 606 -42.13 18.65 4.25
C LEU A 606 -40.89 18.41 5.13
N ASN A 607 -40.99 17.63 6.19
CA ASN A 607 -39.85 17.32 7.06
C ASN A 607 -38.78 16.48 6.34
N LYS A 608 -39.17 15.52 5.49
CA LYS A 608 -38.24 14.78 4.64
C LYS A 608 -37.54 15.71 3.65
N LYS A 609 -38.29 16.63 3.03
CA LYS A 609 -37.75 17.63 2.11
C LYS A 609 -36.75 18.56 2.82
N LEU A 610 -37.10 19.14 3.97
CA LEU A 610 -36.24 19.99 4.79
C LEU A 610 -34.96 19.27 5.27
N SER A 611 -35.05 17.99 5.62
CA SER A 611 -33.88 17.17 6.00
C SER A 611 -32.91 16.97 4.83
N SER A 612 -33.44 16.72 3.63
CA SER A 612 -32.64 16.60 2.41
C SER A 612 -32.01 17.93 1.98
N GLU A 613 -32.75 19.03 2.08
CA GLU A 613 -32.27 20.39 1.76
C GLU A 613 -31.21 20.86 2.75
N ARG A 614 -31.28 20.46 4.03
CA ARG A 614 -30.25 20.74 5.03
C ARG A 614 -28.89 20.16 4.65
N LYS A 615 -28.86 18.87 4.23
CA LYS A 615 -27.63 18.23 3.75
C LYS A 615 -27.07 18.90 2.49
N SER A 616 -27.95 19.30 1.56
CA SER A 616 -27.55 20.01 0.34
C SER A 616 -26.97 21.41 0.64
N ARG A 617 -27.60 22.17 1.55
CA ARG A 617 -27.13 23.47 2.01
C ARG A 617 -25.76 23.38 2.69
N ASP A 618 -25.57 22.41 3.58
CA ASP A 618 -24.32 22.27 4.33
C ASP A 618 -23.15 21.92 3.39
N ASN A 619 -23.41 21.13 2.33
CA ASN A 619 -22.44 20.87 1.26
C ASN A 619 -22.13 22.13 0.42
N LEU A 620 -23.15 22.89 0.02
CA LEU A 620 -22.96 24.14 -0.73
C LEU A 620 -22.19 25.20 0.10
N ALA A 621 -22.44 25.28 1.41
CA ALA A 621 -21.72 26.19 2.30
C ALA A 621 -20.23 25.84 2.41
N GLU A 622 -19.91 24.55 2.47
CA GLU A 622 -18.51 24.09 2.48
C GLU A 622 -17.81 24.35 1.14
N GLN A 623 -18.51 24.18 0.01
CA GLN A 623 -17.98 24.53 -1.31
C GLN A 623 -17.67 26.02 -1.44
N VAL A 624 -18.53 26.90 -0.91
CA VAL A 624 -18.26 28.35 -0.87
C VAL A 624 -17.02 28.65 -0.01
N ARG A 625 -16.88 28.03 1.15
CA ARG A 625 -15.71 28.21 2.03
C ARG A 625 -14.40 27.79 1.34
N MET A 626 -14.39 26.64 0.65
CA MET A 626 -13.21 26.17 -0.09
C MET A 626 -12.84 27.11 -1.24
N LEU A 627 -13.84 27.62 -1.98
CA LEU A 627 -13.59 28.57 -3.07
C LEU A 627 -13.09 29.93 -2.56
N GLN A 628 -13.61 30.40 -1.43
CA GLN A 628 -13.11 31.63 -0.79
C GLN A 628 -11.65 31.52 -0.39
N GLN A 629 -11.26 30.38 0.20
CA GLN A 629 -9.86 30.13 0.51
C GLN A 629 -9.01 30.12 -0.76
N ARG A 630 -9.48 29.45 -1.83
CA ARG A 630 -8.75 29.41 -3.11
C ARG A 630 -8.59 30.79 -3.76
N VAL A 631 -9.58 31.67 -3.63
CA VAL A 631 -9.51 33.06 -4.11
C VAL A 631 -8.45 33.86 -3.34
N GLU A 632 -8.37 33.71 -2.02
CA GLU A 632 -7.35 34.37 -1.21
C GLU A 632 -5.94 33.84 -1.50
N ASP A 633 -5.80 32.53 -1.69
CA ASP A 633 -4.52 31.92 -2.07
C ASP A 633 -4.03 32.44 -3.44
N LEU A 634 -4.93 32.54 -4.43
CA LEU A 634 -4.60 33.07 -5.76
C LEU A 634 -4.25 34.57 -5.73
N LYS A 635 -4.87 35.36 -4.84
CA LYS A 635 -4.49 36.76 -4.65
C LYS A 635 -3.09 36.89 -4.05
N ALA A 636 -2.76 36.06 -3.06
CA ALA A 636 -1.42 36.04 -2.47
C ALA A 636 -0.36 35.63 -3.50
N GLU A 637 -0.66 34.62 -4.31
CA GLU A 637 0.21 34.15 -5.40
C GLU A 637 0.45 35.24 -6.46
N ILE A 638 -0.58 36.02 -6.81
CA ILE A 638 -0.43 37.16 -7.73
C ILE A 638 0.45 38.26 -7.13
N ILE A 639 0.29 38.60 -5.85
CA ILE A 639 1.11 39.62 -5.18
C ILE A 639 2.59 39.21 -5.16
N GLU A 640 2.86 37.93 -4.87
CA GLU A 640 4.21 37.38 -4.85
C GLU A 640 4.83 37.37 -6.25
N ARG A 641 4.08 36.93 -7.27
CA ARG A 641 4.51 36.93 -8.67
C ARG A 641 4.77 38.35 -9.21
N ASP A 642 3.95 39.32 -8.84
CA ASP A 642 4.10 40.71 -9.28
C ASP A 642 5.34 41.36 -8.64
N SER A 643 5.57 41.11 -7.35
CA SER A 643 6.79 41.51 -6.65
C SER A 643 8.05 40.86 -7.23
N TRP A 644 7.96 39.58 -7.60
CA TRP A 644 9.04 38.84 -8.24
C TRP A 644 9.35 39.38 -9.64
N ARG A 645 8.32 39.63 -10.46
CA ARG A 645 8.45 40.25 -11.79
C ARG A 645 9.16 41.60 -11.71
N GLU A 646 8.81 42.45 -10.74
CA GLU A 646 9.48 43.74 -10.56
C GLU A 646 10.96 43.61 -10.18
N SER A 647 11.31 42.59 -9.38
CA SER A 647 12.68 42.30 -9.00
C SER A 647 13.51 41.79 -10.19
N GLU A 648 12.98 40.81 -10.94
CA GLU A 648 13.61 40.24 -12.14
C GLU A 648 13.86 41.30 -13.22
N VAL A 649 12.87 42.16 -13.48
CA VAL A 649 13.01 43.25 -14.47
C VAL A 649 14.09 44.25 -14.05
N LYS A 650 14.17 44.60 -12.75
CA LYS A 650 15.24 45.48 -12.24
C LYS A 650 16.62 44.82 -12.31
N GLN A 651 16.69 43.53 -12.04
CA GLN A 651 17.94 42.76 -12.04
C GLN A 651 18.46 42.52 -13.46
N ALA A 652 17.56 42.28 -14.42
CA ALA A 652 17.87 42.20 -15.84
C ALA A 652 18.36 43.54 -16.40
N GLN A 653 17.73 44.66 -16.02
CA GLN A 653 18.16 46.01 -16.40
C GLN A 653 19.55 46.36 -15.82
N SER A 654 19.79 46.01 -14.55
CA SER A 654 21.10 46.15 -13.91
C SER A 654 22.19 45.30 -14.59
N GLY A 655 21.85 44.07 -14.99
CA GLY A 655 22.74 43.18 -15.73
C GLY A 655 23.09 43.73 -17.12
N GLU A 656 22.11 44.31 -17.83
CA GLU A 656 22.31 44.97 -19.11
C GLU A 656 23.24 46.20 -19.00
N GLU A 657 23.04 47.03 -17.97
CA GLU A 657 23.92 48.18 -17.69
C GLU A 657 25.36 47.75 -17.36
N THR A 658 25.50 46.67 -16.58
CA THR A 658 26.81 46.14 -16.17
C THR A 658 27.55 45.52 -17.35
N ALA A 659 26.88 44.70 -18.16
CA ALA A 659 27.44 44.12 -19.38
C ALA A 659 27.81 45.21 -20.39
N THR A 660 26.99 46.25 -20.53
CA THR A 660 27.29 47.41 -21.39
C THR A 660 28.53 48.18 -20.89
N ALA A 661 28.65 48.39 -19.58
CA ALA A 661 29.79 49.06 -18.98
C ALA A 661 31.09 48.25 -19.12
N GLU A 662 31.04 46.92 -18.97
CA GLU A 662 32.19 46.05 -19.19
C GLU A 662 32.61 46.00 -20.66
N MET A 663 31.66 45.93 -21.59
CA MET A 663 31.96 45.99 -23.03
C MET A 663 32.63 47.32 -23.41
N VAL A 664 32.21 48.45 -22.80
CA VAL A 664 32.87 49.75 -22.99
C VAL A 664 34.29 49.76 -22.41
N ARG A 665 34.52 49.16 -21.23
CA ARG A 665 35.86 49.03 -20.63
C ARG A 665 36.78 48.15 -21.45
N MET A 666 36.29 47.01 -21.92
CA MET A 666 37.04 46.12 -22.82
C MET A 666 37.41 46.85 -24.10
N ARG A 667 36.47 47.57 -24.74
CA ARG A 667 36.76 48.35 -25.96
C ARG A 667 37.86 49.39 -25.75
N LYS A 668 37.90 50.04 -24.58
CA LYS A 668 38.92 51.02 -24.21
C LYS A 668 40.29 50.37 -23.99
N ALA A 669 40.38 49.34 -23.15
CA ALA A 669 41.63 48.61 -22.88
C ALA A 669 42.25 48.04 -24.17
N LEU A 670 41.39 47.60 -25.07
CA LEU A 670 41.77 47.03 -26.35
C LEU A 670 42.28 48.08 -27.36
N THR A 671 41.71 49.28 -27.32
CA THR A 671 42.16 50.44 -28.10
C THR A 671 43.55 50.90 -27.63
N ASP A 672 43.78 50.89 -26.31
CA ASP A 672 45.05 51.26 -25.70
C ASP A 672 46.18 50.28 -26.10
N VAL A 673 45.93 48.97 -26.06
CA VAL A 673 46.86 47.93 -26.53
C VAL A 673 47.17 48.07 -28.03
N THR A 674 46.17 48.44 -28.84
CA THR A 674 46.37 48.63 -30.29
C THR A 674 47.23 49.86 -30.57
N ASN A 675 47.08 50.93 -29.79
CA ASN A 675 47.86 52.16 -29.93
C ASN A 675 49.31 51.96 -29.47
N GLU A 676 49.54 51.22 -28.39
CA GLU A 676 50.89 50.86 -27.90
C GLU A 676 51.64 49.96 -28.89
N ASN A 677 50.95 48.97 -29.48
CA ASN A 677 51.54 48.13 -30.55
C ASN A 677 51.90 48.95 -31.81
N THR A 678 51.12 49.98 -32.13
CA THR A 678 51.39 50.87 -33.27
C THR A 678 52.59 51.79 -32.99
N GLN A 679 52.79 52.24 -31.74
CA GLN A 679 53.99 52.96 -31.30
C GLN A 679 55.24 52.07 -31.33
N LEU A 680 55.15 50.82 -30.86
CA LEU A 680 56.27 49.87 -30.85
C LEU A 680 56.71 49.46 -32.25
N ALA A 681 55.77 49.32 -33.20
CA ALA A 681 56.09 49.03 -34.61
C ALA A 681 56.84 50.19 -35.32
N SER A 682 56.80 51.41 -34.77
CA SER A 682 57.49 52.59 -35.33
C SER A 682 58.92 52.78 -34.80
N MET A 683 59.35 52.00 -33.79
CA MET A 683 60.72 52.05 -33.25
C MET A 683 61.64 51.13 -34.05
N ASN A 684 62.45 51.73 -34.91
CA ASN A 684 63.34 51.04 -35.84
C ASN A 684 64.60 50.46 -35.15
N ILE A 685 65.00 49.29 -35.63
CA ILE A 685 66.02 48.34 -35.15
C ILE A 685 67.42 48.96 -34.95
N LYS A 686 68.08 48.65 -33.81
CA LYS A 686 69.53 48.34 -33.75
C LYS A 686 69.91 47.65 -32.43
N GLU A 687 70.14 46.34 -32.54
CA GLU A 687 70.96 45.43 -31.71
C GLU A 687 70.21 44.13 -31.37
N GLN A 688 70.55 43.06 -32.09
CA GLN A 688 69.99 41.70 -31.93
C GLN A 688 70.21 41.09 -30.52
N GLY A 689 71.05 41.69 -29.66
CA GLY A 689 71.17 41.33 -28.24
C GLY A 689 70.04 41.83 -27.34
N THR A 690 69.17 42.71 -27.85
CA THR A 690 67.97 43.16 -27.12
C THR A 690 66.73 42.36 -27.44
N LYS A 691 66.63 41.62 -28.55
CA LYS A 691 65.38 40.90 -28.89
C LYS A 691 65.04 39.80 -27.89
N GLU A 692 66.00 38.99 -27.45
CA GLU A 692 65.78 37.97 -26.40
C GLU A 692 65.57 38.59 -25.01
N LYS A 693 66.23 39.72 -24.70
CA LYS A 693 65.99 40.47 -23.46
C LYS A 693 64.63 41.17 -23.44
N THR A 694 64.15 41.64 -24.58
CA THR A 694 62.84 42.30 -24.75
C THR A 694 61.72 41.28 -24.81
N GLU A 695 61.94 40.10 -25.40
CA GLU A 695 61.00 38.98 -25.42
C GLU A 695 60.91 38.29 -24.06
N ALA A 696 62.03 38.19 -23.32
CA ALA A 696 62.02 37.81 -21.91
C ALA A 696 61.34 38.89 -21.04
N ALA A 697 61.62 40.18 -21.26
CA ALA A 697 60.95 41.26 -20.52
C ALA A 697 59.45 41.34 -20.83
N LEU A 698 59.02 41.05 -22.08
CA LEU A 698 57.61 40.96 -22.46
C LEU A 698 56.94 39.71 -21.88
N ARG A 699 57.60 38.55 -21.85
CA ARG A 699 57.10 37.37 -21.13
C ARG A 699 57.00 37.63 -19.64
N THR A 700 57.96 38.32 -19.03
CA THR A 700 57.88 38.74 -17.63
C THR A 700 56.77 39.77 -17.42
N LYS A 701 56.55 40.71 -18.35
CA LYS A 701 55.46 41.69 -18.27
C LYS A 701 54.08 41.06 -18.46
N VAL A 702 53.97 40.09 -19.37
CA VAL A 702 52.75 39.33 -19.62
C VAL A 702 52.46 38.42 -18.44
N ASN A 703 53.45 37.75 -17.87
CA ASN A 703 53.28 36.99 -16.64
C ASN A 703 52.98 37.90 -15.42
N GLU A 704 53.57 39.10 -15.33
CA GLU A 704 53.21 40.10 -14.31
C GLU A 704 51.78 40.63 -14.50
N LEU A 705 51.30 40.74 -15.75
CA LEU A 705 49.94 41.15 -16.07
C LEU A 705 48.94 40.00 -15.88
N GLU A 706 49.33 38.76 -16.15
CA GLU A 706 48.57 37.54 -15.82
C GLU A 706 48.49 37.35 -14.31
N GLU A 707 49.60 37.54 -13.57
CA GLU A 707 49.59 37.58 -12.11
C GLU A 707 48.75 38.74 -11.61
N LYS A 708 48.79 39.94 -12.21
CA LYS A 708 47.90 41.05 -11.82
C LYS A 708 46.44 40.83 -12.20
N LEU A 709 46.15 40.05 -13.24
CA LEU A 709 44.79 39.70 -13.65
C LEU A 709 44.23 38.59 -12.75
N VAL A 710 45.06 37.62 -12.37
CA VAL A 710 44.75 36.59 -11.37
C VAL A 710 44.69 37.21 -9.99
N GLU A 711 45.53 38.20 -9.65
CA GLU A 711 45.49 38.94 -8.40
C GLU A 711 44.34 39.96 -8.40
N ALA A 712 43.87 40.45 -9.55
CA ALA A 712 42.64 41.24 -9.69
C ALA A 712 41.38 40.38 -9.68
N ASP A 713 41.43 39.13 -10.17
CA ASP A 713 40.36 38.13 -10.04
C ASP A 713 40.31 37.59 -8.60
N ILE A 714 41.45 37.34 -7.97
CA ILE A 714 41.57 37.02 -6.55
C ILE A 714 41.21 38.22 -5.70
N LYS A 715 41.56 39.47 -6.04
CA LYS A 715 41.09 40.69 -5.35
C LYS A 715 39.64 40.99 -5.66
N SER A 716 39.07 40.63 -6.82
CA SER A 716 37.64 40.74 -7.12
C SER A 716 36.85 39.73 -6.29
N ARG A 717 37.30 38.47 -6.24
CA ARG A 717 36.75 37.41 -5.38
C ARG A 717 37.01 37.69 -3.91
N ALA A 718 38.13 38.32 -3.54
CA ALA A 718 38.45 38.72 -2.18
C ALA A 718 37.79 40.03 -1.76
N ILE A 719 37.49 40.98 -2.65
CA ILE A 719 36.67 42.17 -2.35
C ILE A 719 35.21 41.73 -2.19
N LYS A 720 34.72 40.79 -3.03
CA LYS A 720 33.41 40.15 -2.83
C LYS A 720 33.37 39.35 -1.51
N ASN A 721 34.45 38.66 -1.14
CA ASN A 721 34.56 37.93 0.13
C ASN A 721 35.00 38.76 1.36
N GLN A 722 35.53 39.98 1.24
CA GLN A 722 36.02 40.80 2.36
C GLN A 722 35.04 41.93 2.70
N GLU A 723 34.25 42.43 1.74
CA GLU A 723 33.02 43.18 2.04
C GLU A 723 31.93 42.25 2.57
N GLN A 724 31.80 41.01 2.04
CA GLN A 724 30.98 40.00 2.71
C GLN A 724 31.56 39.63 4.07
N ASN A 725 32.85 39.32 4.27
CA ASN A 725 33.29 38.90 5.61
C ASN A 725 33.34 40.02 6.66
N SER A 726 33.56 41.30 6.35
CA SER A 726 33.51 42.35 7.38
C SER A 726 32.07 42.75 7.73
N THR A 727 31.17 42.74 6.75
CA THR A 727 29.74 42.98 6.96
C THR A 727 29.08 41.77 7.59
N VAL A 728 29.36 40.55 7.12
CA VAL A 728 28.89 39.26 7.66
C VAL A 728 29.55 38.94 9.00
N ILE A 729 30.79 39.31 9.32
CA ILE A 729 31.30 39.13 10.70
C ILE A 729 30.67 40.15 11.65
N ARG A 730 30.39 41.38 11.21
CA ARG A 730 29.68 42.37 12.03
C ARG A 730 28.21 42.00 12.19
N GLU A 731 27.54 41.59 11.12
CA GLU A 731 26.16 41.09 11.11
C GLU A 731 26.06 39.75 11.83
N LEU A 732 27.02 38.83 11.71
CA LEU A 732 27.05 37.60 12.53
C LEU A 732 27.40 37.92 13.98
N GLN A 733 28.21 38.92 14.31
CA GLN A 733 28.43 39.32 15.70
C GLN A 733 27.21 40.02 16.28
N GLU A 734 26.48 40.79 15.48
CA GLU A 734 25.24 41.48 15.83
C GLU A 734 24.06 40.51 15.85
N GLU A 735 24.00 39.51 14.98
CA GLU A 735 23.06 38.38 14.96
C GLU A 735 23.40 37.36 16.02
N ILE A 736 24.66 37.07 16.34
CA ILE A 736 25.04 36.22 17.48
C ILE A 736 24.77 36.97 18.79
N SER A 737 24.93 38.30 18.83
CA SER A 737 24.53 39.13 19.98
C SER A 737 23.01 39.17 20.11
N THR A 738 22.28 39.35 19.01
CA THR A 738 20.80 39.40 18.95
C THR A 738 20.20 38.02 19.19
N ALA A 739 20.83 36.95 18.72
CA ALA A 739 20.47 35.56 18.97
C ALA A 739 20.88 35.11 20.37
N ARG A 740 21.97 35.62 20.97
CA ARG A 740 22.26 35.40 22.40
C ARG A 740 21.29 36.18 23.29
N ALA A 741 20.94 37.40 22.93
CA ALA A 741 19.92 38.19 23.62
C ALA A 741 18.52 37.59 23.42
N GLY A 742 18.24 37.02 22.25
CA GLY A 742 17.04 36.29 21.89
C GLY A 742 16.97 34.93 22.56
N LEU A 743 18.09 34.20 22.69
CA LEU A 743 18.18 32.93 23.42
C LEU A 743 18.11 33.15 24.93
N ASN A 744 18.65 34.26 25.46
CA ASN A 744 18.46 34.65 26.85
C ASN A 744 17.03 35.14 27.12
N ARG A 745 16.41 35.88 26.18
CA ARG A 745 14.98 36.22 26.24
C ARG A 745 14.13 34.97 26.18
N TRP A 746 14.39 34.07 25.25
CA TRP A 746 13.68 32.80 25.08
C TRP A 746 13.93 31.84 26.24
N LYS A 747 15.12 31.82 26.85
CA LYS A 747 15.35 31.08 28.11
C LYS A 747 14.57 31.69 29.27
N ASN A 748 14.54 33.01 29.39
CA ASN A 748 13.80 33.69 30.45
C ASN A 748 12.28 33.57 30.23
N GLU A 749 11.81 33.64 28.98
CA GLU A 749 10.43 33.40 28.57
C GLU A 749 10.08 31.92 28.73
N ALA A 750 10.97 30.97 28.43
CA ALA A 750 10.72 29.55 28.66
C ALA A 750 10.71 29.21 30.16
N ILE A 751 11.54 29.86 30.97
CA ILE A 751 11.50 29.77 32.44
C ILE A 751 10.20 30.41 32.96
N GLN A 752 9.79 31.54 32.42
CA GLN A 752 8.55 32.22 32.78
C GLN A 752 7.32 31.41 32.34
N ILE A 753 7.31 30.85 31.13
CA ILE A 753 6.29 29.94 30.61
C ILE A 753 6.28 28.64 31.42
N ALA A 754 7.43 28.12 31.85
CA ALA A 754 7.49 26.95 32.72
C ALA A 754 6.97 27.26 34.13
N GLN A 755 7.23 28.46 34.66
CA GLN A 755 6.68 28.92 35.94
C GLN A 755 5.18 29.21 35.84
N GLU A 756 4.72 29.82 34.75
CA GLU A 756 3.30 30.05 34.44
C GLU A 756 2.57 28.73 34.14
N ALA A 757 3.25 27.75 33.54
CA ALA A 757 2.75 26.40 33.32
C ALA A 757 2.70 25.61 34.64
N ASP A 758 3.68 25.74 35.53
CA ASP A 758 3.63 25.14 36.88
C ASP A 758 2.54 25.81 37.73
N GLN A 759 2.35 27.12 37.61
CA GLN A 759 1.28 27.87 38.27
C GLN A 759 -0.10 27.50 37.69
N LYS A 760 -0.22 27.36 36.36
CA LYS A 760 -1.42 26.81 35.69
C LYS A 760 -1.65 25.35 36.00
N LEU A 761 -0.61 24.55 36.23
CA LEU A 761 -0.74 23.14 36.65
C LEU A 761 -1.20 23.05 38.11
N ARG A 762 -0.77 23.97 38.98
CA ARG A 762 -1.27 24.08 40.36
C ARG A 762 -2.71 24.59 40.39
N GLN A 763 -3.06 25.59 39.57
CA GLN A 763 -4.44 26.03 39.36
C GLN A 763 -5.29 24.93 38.75
N ASN A 764 -4.83 24.22 37.72
CA ASN A 764 -5.52 23.08 37.13
C ASN A 764 -5.63 21.91 38.12
N ARG A 765 -4.72 21.72 39.07
CA ARG A 765 -4.88 20.72 40.15
C ARG A 765 -5.96 21.14 41.15
N GLN A 766 -6.05 22.42 41.49
CA GLN A 766 -7.13 22.95 42.33
C GLN A 766 -8.48 22.96 41.59
N GLU A 767 -8.50 23.33 40.31
CA GLU A 767 -9.68 23.26 39.45
C GLU A 767 -10.08 21.82 39.16
N LYS A 768 -9.15 20.88 39.02
CA LYS A 768 -9.44 19.43 38.88
C LYS A 768 -9.98 18.84 40.19
N GLN A 769 -9.58 19.35 41.35
CA GLN A 769 -10.26 19.06 42.62
C GLN A 769 -11.68 19.65 42.64
N GLY A 770 -11.88 20.89 42.17
CA GLY A 770 -13.20 21.52 42.02
C GLY A 770 -14.11 20.87 40.97
N LEU A 771 -13.55 20.39 39.86
CA LEU A 771 -14.22 19.64 38.78
C LEU A 771 -14.52 18.21 39.22
N SER A 772 -13.69 17.60 40.08
CA SER A 772 -14.01 16.31 40.71
C SER A 772 -15.22 16.42 41.65
N LEU A 773 -15.35 17.52 42.39
CA LEU A 773 -16.58 17.81 43.15
C LEU A 773 -17.78 18.10 42.24
N LYS A 774 -17.64 18.94 41.20
CA LYS A 774 -18.74 19.21 40.25
C LYS A 774 -19.15 18.01 39.41
N MET A 775 -18.22 17.11 39.05
CA MET A 775 -18.55 15.85 38.36
C MET A 775 -19.27 14.86 39.28
N LYS A 776 -19.11 14.98 40.61
CA LYS A 776 -19.91 14.23 41.57
C LYS A 776 -21.35 14.74 41.59
N ASP A 777 -21.54 16.06 41.60
CA ASP A 777 -22.86 16.70 41.53
C ASP A 777 -23.58 16.37 40.21
N VAL A 778 -22.87 16.40 39.07
CA VAL A 778 -23.43 16.00 37.77
C VAL A 778 -23.75 14.50 37.71
N ARG A 779 -23.00 13.65 38.43
CA ARG A 779 -23.32 12.20 38.54
C ARG A 779 -24.59 11.98 39.35
N GLU A 780 -24.78 12.73 40.43
CA GLU A 780 -25.97 12.67 41.26
C GLU A 780 -27.19 13.22 40.50
N GLU A 781 -27.06 14.33 39.76
CA GLU A 781 -28.11 14.83 38.87
C GLU A 781 -28.45 13.85 37.72
N MET A 782 -27.44 13.22 37.11
CA MET A 782 -27.68 12.25 36.05
C MET A 782 -28.30 10.96 36.57
N GLN A 783 -27.99 10.58 37.82
CA GLN A 783 -28.67 9.47 38.51
C GLN A 783 -30.13 9.82 38.81
N ASP A 784 -30.42 11.07 39.22
CA ASP A 784 -31.79 11.55 39.41
C ASP A 784 -32.59 11.58 38.10
N VAL A 785 -31.97 11.99 37.00
CA VAL A 785 -32.60 11.93 35.66
C VAL A 785 -32.85 10.48 35.22
N MET A 786 -31.93 9.56 35.51
CA MET A 786 -32.14 8.14 35.24
C MET A 786 -33.26 7.55 36.10
N ASN A 787 -33.35 7.94 37.37
CA ASN A 787 -34.44 7.53 38.26
C ASN A 787 -35.79 8.08 37.78
N GLN A 788 -35.85 9.34 37.34
CA GLN A 788 -37.05 9.96 36.77
C GLN A 788 -37.48 9.28 35.45
N ASN A 789 -36.54 8.90 34.60
CA ASN A 789 -36.83 8.14 33.39
C ASN A 789 -37.34 6.72 33.70
N ALA A 790 -36.81 6.08 34.75
CA ALA A 790 -37.30 4.78 35.22
C ALA A 790 -38.71 4.87 35.85
N ASP A 791 -39.04 5.99 36.51
CA ASP A 791 -40.39 6.26 36.99
C ASP A 791 -41.36 6.55 35.83
N PHE A 792 -40.92 7.29 34.82
CA PHE A 792 -41.71 7.56 33.61
C PHE A 792 -42.00 6.26 32.82
N ALA A 793 -41.01 5.37 32.70
CA ALA A 793 -41.19 4.06 32.08
C ALA A 793 -42.21 3.20 32.85
N ARG A 794 -42.18 3.24 34.19
CA ARG A 794 -43.17 2.55 35.03
C ARG A 794 -44.59 3.12 34.87
N GLN A 795 -44.73 4.44 34.78
CA GLN A 795 -46.01 5.08 34.49
C GLN A 795 -46.54 4.73 33.09
N LEU A 796 -45.65 4.58 32.12
CA LEU A 796 -46.02 4.15 30.77
C LEU A 796 -46.52 2.69 30.78
N GLU A 797 -45.84 1.79 31.49
CA GLU A 797 -46.29 0.40 31.67
C GLU A 797 -47.65 0.32 32.40
N GLU A 798 -47.87 1.14 33.43
CA GLU A 798 -49.18 1.23 34.10
C GLU A 798 -50.26 1.74 33.14
N SER A 799 -49.98 2.77 32.35
CA SER A 799 -50.92 3.28 31.35
C SER A 799 -51.22 2.24 30.26
N GLU A 800 -50.26 1.41 29.87
CA GLU A 800 -50.49 0.32 28.90
C GLU A 800 -51.32 -0.81 29.51
N ARG A 801 -51.12 -1.13 30.79
CA ARG A 801 -51.97 -2.09 31.52
C ARG A 801 -53.40 -1.58 31.66
N ASP A 802 -53.58 -0.30 31.97
CA ASP A 802 -54.91 0.32 32.04
C ASP A 802 -55.60 0.33 30.68
N ARG A 803 -54.84 0.62 29.60
CA ARG A 803 -55.35 0.51 28.22
C ARG A 803 -55.77 -0.92 27.89
N ALA A 804 -54.98 -1.92 28.29
CA ALA A 804 -55.31 -3.32 28.08
C ALA A 804 -56.58 -3.73 28.85
N GLN A 805 -56.73 -3.30 30.11
CA GLN A 805 -57.94 -3.53 30.90
C GLN A 805 -59.17 -2.85 30.31
N LEU A 806 -59.05 -1.60 29.86
CA LEU A 806 -60.12 -0.88 29.17
C LEU A 806 -60.52 -1.58 27.87
N THR A 807 -59.55 -2.05 27.09
CA THR A 807 -59.80 -2.79 25.84
C THR A 807 -60.53 -4.11 26.11
N ALA A 808 -60.12 -4.86 27.14
CA ALA A 808 -60.81 -6.08 27.55
C ALA A 808 -62.26 -5.80 28.04
N ARG A 809 -62.46 -4.69 28.76
CA ARG A 809 -63.76 -4.26 29.26
C ARG A 809 -64.68 -3.79 28.13
N ILE A 810 -64.15 -3.09 27.12
CA ILE A 810 -64.85 -2.74 25.88
C ILE A 810 -65.25 -4.01 25.12
N GLY A 811 -64.34 -4.98 24.95
CA GLY A 811 -64.67 -6.25 24.31
C GLY A 811 -65.77 -7.03 25.03
N THR A 812 -65.75 -7.00 26.38
CA THR A 812 -66.80 -7.61 27.21
C THR A 812 -68.15 -6.89 27.06
N LEU A 813 -68.13 -5.55 26.99
CA LEU A 813 -69.34 -4.75 26.75
C LEU A 813 -69.89 -5.00 25.33
N GLN A 814 -69.04 -5.07 24.31
CA GLN A 814 -69.42 -5.41 22.94
C GLN A 814 -70.07 -6.80 22.85
N GLN A 815 -69.54 -7.80 23.57
CA GLN A 815 -70.18 -9.12 23.68
C GLN A 815 -71.56 -9.06 24.36
N LYS A 816 -71.70 -8.25 25.42
CA LYS A 816 -72.98 -8.08 26.13
C LYS A 816 -74.02 -7.27 25.34
N LEU A 817 -73.58 -6.36 24.46
CA LEU A 817 -74.42 -5.59 23.55
C LEU A 817 -74.82 -6.38 22.28
N LYS A 818 -74.07 -7.43 21.94
CA LYS A 818 -74.31 -8.27 20.75
C LYS A 818 -75.73 -8.82 20.61
N PRO A 819 -76.47 -9.19 21.67
CA PRO A 819 -77.87 -9.62 21.59
C PRO A 819 -78.88 -8.48 21.38
N PHE A 820 -78.48 -7.23 21.65
CA PHE A 820 -79.33 -6.04 21.52
C PHE A 820 -79.18 -5.32 20.17
N LEU A 821 -78.17 -5.69 19.38
CA LEU A 821 -77.95 -5.23 18.02
C LEU A 821 -78.83 -6.03 17.05
N VAL A 822 -80.14 -5.83 17.14
CA VAL A 822 -81.09 -6.20 16.08
C VAL A 822 -81.42 -4.93 15.30
N ASN A 823 -81.07 -4.97 14.02
CA ASN A 823 -81.15 -3.92 13.00
C ASN A 823 -80.05 -2.86 13.09
N GLY A 824 -79.22 -2.85 12.03
CA GLY A 824 -78.06 -1.99 11.88
C GLY A 824 -78.37 -0.51 12.07
N ASN A 825 -77.76 0.05 13.10
CA ASN A 825 -76.94 1.26 13.04
C ASN A 825 -75.87 1.14 14.12
#